data_AF-A0A2N2UIP7-F1
#
_entry.id   AF-A0A2N2UIP7-F1
#
_cell.length_a   1.000
_cell.length_b   1.000
_cell.length_c   1.000
_cell.angle_alpha   90.00
_cell.angle_beta   90.00
_cell.angle_gamma   90.00
#
_symmetry.space_group_name_H-M   'P 1'
#
loop_
_entity.id
_entity.type
_entity.pdbx_description
1 polymer ?
#
loop_
_entity_poly.entity_id
_entity_poly.type
_entity_poly.pdbx_seq_one_letter_code
_entity_poly.pdbx_strand_id
1 'polypeptide(L)'
;MDFLDLPQLLSAAGTVRLPGSKSISNRVLLLAALAEGETEVRDLLASDDTERMLEALKTLGIGVTHLGGENWRISGCAGRIPVRQAELFLGNAGTAFRPLTAALALAGGDYVLKGVARMHERPIGDLVDGLRQLGADVTYLGNDGYPPLHLKPATIRAGGVLKVRGDVSSQFLTGLLMALPLTGEAAAVEVIGELISKPYIEITLATMARFGVDVQRDGWQRFTVPAGSRYRSPGTVYVEGDASSASYFLALGAIGGGPVRVEGVGRDSIQGDVKFAEALAQMGAQITMGPNWMEARAPAGGLLAVDLDCNHIPDAAMTLATAALFAKGTTTLRNIASWRVKETDRIAAMATELRKLGAEVEEGADYIRVTPAALQPAAIATYDDHRMAMCFSLAAFGTPLRINDPKCVAKTFPDYFERFAGVTRAAPVIAIDGPSASGKGTVAARVAAELGYAYLDSGALYRLTALAARQASVDWTDEFAVAAIATNLDVAFAENDIRLNGALVGDAIRTEEISAGASQVAALPAVREALLFRQRVFNRVPGLVGDGRDMGSVVFPHATLKVFLTASAEARAERRYKQLIEKGFSANLPDLLLDLQQRDARDSGRSVAPLRQEVDAKLLDTTALTIEEAVNQVLLWSREASL
;
A
#
# COMPACT_ATOMS: atom_id res chain seq x y z
N MET A 1 -10.54 5.88 10.88
CA MET A 1 -10.17 5.60 9.48
C MET A 1 -9.57 4.21 9.42
N ASP A 2 -9.74 3.48 8.33
CA ASP A 2 -9.03 2.19 8.16
C ASP A 2 -7.53 2.45 7.97
N PHE A 3 -6.69 1.67 8.64
CA PHE A 3 -5.23 1.74 8.53
C PHE A 3 -4.59 0.36 8.68
N LEU A 4 -3.34 0.23 8.22
CA LEU A 4 -2.48 -0.92 8.45
C LEU A 4 -1.16 -0.44 9.03
N ASP A 5 -0.77 -0.97 10.20
CA ASP A 5 0.55 -0.70 10.75
C ASP A 5 1.52 -1.81 10.34
N LEU A 6 2.60 -1.41 9.67
CA LEU A 6 3.69 -2.29 9.27
C LEU A 6 4.80 -2.20 10.33
N PRO A 7 5.25 -3.35 10.89
CA PRO A 7 6.40 -3.38 11.79
C PRO A 7 7.70 -3.10 11.02
N GLN A 8 8.80 -2.88 11.75
CA GLN A 8 10.09 -2.86 11.07
C GLN A 8 10.42 -4.27 10.53
N LEU A 9 10.85 -4.35 9.27
CA LEU A 9 11.18 -5.60 8.59
C LEU A 9 12.67 -5.93 8.71
N LEU A 10 12.97 -7.22 8.84
CA LEU A 10 14.32 -7.78 8.92
C LEU A 10 14.83 -8.26 7.56
N SER A 11 13.99 -8.97 6.82
CA SER A 11 14.39 -9.62 5.58
C SER A 11 13.19 -9.85 4.66
N ALA A 12 13.48 -10.07 3.38
CA ALA A 12 12.51 -10.59 2.42
C ALA A 12 13.12 -11.71 1.57
N ALA A 13 12.37 -12.80 1.43
CA ALA A 13 12.69 -13.93 0.57
C ALA A 13 11.42 -14.72 0.23
N GLY A 14 11.38 -15.33 -0.95
CA GLY A 14 10.27 -16.19 -1.37
C GLY A 14 9.83 -15.94 -2.82
N THR A 15 8.65 -16.46 -3.16
CA THR A 15 8.07 -16.36 -4.50
C THR A 15 6.67 -15.78 -4.42
N VAL A 16 6.35 -14.83 -5.31
CA VAL A 16 5.03 -14.21 -5.45
C VAL A 16 4.52 -14.38 -6.87
N ARG A 17 3.34 -14.97 -7.03
CA ARG A 17 2.62 -14.95 -8.32
C ARG A 17 1.84 -13.64 -8.42
N LEU A 18 2.07 -12.89 -9.48
CA LEU A 18 1.40 -11.61 -9.70
C LEU A 18 -0.01 -11.82 -10.25
N PRO A 19 -0.97 -10.95 -9.90
CA PRO A 19 -2.26 -10.90 -10.59
C PRO A 19 -2.07 -10.35 -12.01
N GLY A 20 -3.09 -10.54 -12.86
CA GLY A 20 -3.07 -10.06 -14.23
C GLY A 20 -2.85 -8.54 -14.36
N SER A 21 -2.24 -8.11 -15.47
CA SER A 21 -2.01 -6.71 -15.77
C SER A 21 -3.33 -5.99 -16.05
N LYS A 22 -3.60 -4.91 -15.31
CA LYS A 22 -4.78 -4.05 -15.51
C LYS A 22 -4.82 -3.48 -16.94
N SER A 23 -3.66 -3.07 -17.43
CA SER A 23 -3.52 -2.43 -18.74
C SER A 23 -3.79 -3.40 -19.89
N ILE A 24 -3.36 -4.66 -19.75
CA ILE A 24 -3.64 -5.71 -20.73
C ILE A 24 -5.11 -6.15 -20.60
N SER A 25 -5.59 -6.38 -19.38
CA SER A 25 -6.96 -6.84 -19.10
C SER A 25 -8.03 -6.00 -19.81
N ASN A 26 -8.03 -4.68 -19.60
CA ASN A 26 -9.05 -3.82 -20.20
C ASN A 26 -8.94 -3.69 -21.73
N ARG A 27 -7.73 -3.79 -22.29
CA ARG A 27 -7.53 -3.84 -23.75
C ARG A 27 -8.06 -5.14 -24.33
N VAL A 28 -7.70 -6.27 -23.73
CA VAL A 28 -8.17 -7.59 -24.15
C VAL A 28 -9.69 -7.69 -24.07
N LEU A 29 -10.31 -7.20 -22.99
CA LEU A 29 -11.78 -7.16 -22.85
C LEU A 29 -12.43 -6.35 -23.97
N LEU A 30 -11.93 -5.15 -24.27
CA LEU A 30 -12.47 -4.34 -25.36
C LEU A 30 -12.28 -5.01 -26.71
N LEU A 31 -11.08 -5.48 -27.03
CA LEU A 31 -10.79 -6.08 -28.33
C LEU A 31 -11.54 -7.39 -28.53
N ALA A 32 -11.69 -8.20 -27.49
CA ALA A 32 -12.54 -9.40 -27.52
C ALA A 32 -14.01 -9.06 -27.77
N ALA A 33 -14.52 -7.98 -27.16
CA ALA A 33 -15.88 -7.51 -27.42
C ALA A 33 -16.06 -7.01 -28.87
N LEU A 34 -15.05 -6.34 -29.44
CA LEU A 34 -15.12 -5.82 -30.81
C LEU A 34 -14.82 -6.89 -31.88
N ALA A 35 -14.25 -8.03 -31.50
CA ALA A 35 -13.83 -9.08 -32.42
C ALA A 35 -15.00 -9.86 -33.05
N GLU A 36 -14.71 -10.52 -34.18
CA GLU A 36 -15.50 -11.65 -34.69
C GLU A 36 -15.13 -12.94 -33.95
N GLY A 37 -16.13 -13.67 -33.47
CA GLY A 37 -15.97 -14.95 -32.75
C GLY A 37 -15.98 -14.80 -31.22
N GLU A 38 -15.71 -15.91 -30.52
CA GLU A 38 -15.63 -15.94 -29.06
C GLU A 38 -14.19 -15.97 -28.59
N THR A 39 -13.87 -15.19 -27.56
CA THR A 39 -12.54 -15.17 -26.93
C THR A 39 -12.63 -15.64 -25.49
N GLU A 40 -11.85 -16.65 -25.13
CA GLU A 40 -11.58 -17.01 -23.74
C GLU A 40 -10.42 -16.18 -23.20
N VAL A 41 -10.67 -15.39 -22.17
CA VAL A 41 -9.68 -14.58 -21.47
C VAL A 41 -9.31 -15.28 -20.16
N ARG A 42 -8.03 -15.57 -19.97
CA ARG A 42 -7.45 -16.31 -18.83
C ARG A 42 -6.55 -15.40 -18.00
N ASP A 43 -6.50 -15.66 -16.69
CA ASP A 43 -5.76 -14.87 -15.69
C ASP A 43 -6.12 -13.36 -15.72
N LEU A 44 -7.39 -13.05 -16.04
CA LEU A 44 -7.90 -11.68 -16.06
C LEU A 44 -7.81 -11.08 -14.65
N LEU A 45 -7.27 -9.86 -14.53
CA LEU A 45 -7.23 -9.16 -13.25
C LEU A 45 -8.64 -9.04 -12.65
N ALA A 46 -8.82 -9.50 -11.41
CA ALA A 46 -9.98 -9.18 -10.59
C ALA A 46 -9.75 -7.84 -9.88
N SER A 47 -10.36 -6.76 -10.37
CA SER A 47 -10.24 -5.40 -9.81
C SER A 47 -11.49 -4.58 -10.13
N ASP A 48 -11.67 -3.46 -9.43
CA ASP A 48 -12.76 -2.51 -9.70
C ASP A 48 -12.78 -2.07 -11.19
N ASP A 49 -11.61 -1.77 -11.76
CA ASP A 49 -11.48 -1.28 -13.15
C ASP A 49 -11.96 -2.33 -14.17
N THR A 50 -11.61 -3.61 -13.97
CA THR A 50 -12.02 -4.71 -14.87
C THR A 50 -13.47 -5.11 -14.63
N GLU A 51 -13.97 -5.02 -13.40
CA GLU A 51 -15.38 -5.21 -13.08
C GLU A 51 -16.24 -4.16 -13.79
N ARG A 52 -15.88 -2.86 -13.71
CA ARG A 52 -16.59 -1.79 -14.43
C ARG A 52 -16.58 -2.03 -15.95
N MET A 53 -15.48 -2.52 -16.50
CA MET A 53 -15.40 -2.88 -17.92
C MET A 53 -16.36 -4.02 -18.27
N LEU A 54 -16.37 -5.11 -17.49
CA LEU A 54 -17.27 -6.25 -17.70
C LEU A 54 -18.75 -5.85 -17.57
N GLU A 55 -19.10 -5.01 -16.59
CA GLU A 55 -20.45 -4.45 -16.42
C GLU A 55 -20.86 -3.60 -17.64
N ALA A 56 -19.96 -2.75 -18.12
CA ALA A 56 -20.21 -1.92 -19.30
C ALA A 56 -20.45 -2.79 -20.54
N LEU A 57 -19.62 -3.82 -20.76
CA LEU A 57 -19.80 -4.77 -21.86
C LEU A 57 -21.16 -5.48 -21.79
N LYS A 58 -21.57 -5.95 -20.61
CA LYS A 58 -22.91 -6.54 -20.41
C LYS A 58 -24.04 -5.55 -20.73
N THR A 59 -23.91 -4.31 -20.27
CA THR A 59 -24.89 -3.23 -20.53
C THR A 59 -25.00 -2.91 -22.02
N LEU A 60 -23.90 -3.02 -22.76
CA LEU A 60 -23.85 -2.86 -24.21
C LEU A 60 -24.41 -4.07 -24.98
N GLY A 61 -24.86 -5.12 -24.28
CA GLY A 61 -25.41 -6.34 -24.88
C GLY A 61 -24.36 -7.32 -25.39
N ILE A 62 -23.09 -7.17 -24.99
CA ILE A 62 -22.01 -8.10 -25.33
C ILE A 62 -22.14 -9.35 -24.45
N GLY A 63 -21.94 -10.54 -25.03
CA GLY A 63 -21.95 -11.79 -24.27
C GLY A 63 -20.74 -11.88 -23.34
N VAL A 64 -20.98 -11.91 -22.03
CA VAL A 64 -19.92 -12.00 -21.00
C VAL A 64 -20.26 -13.14 -20.05
N THR A 65 -19.50 -14.23 -20.11
CA THR A 65 -19.72 -15.44 -19.32
C THR A 65 -18.52 -15.70 -18.41
N HIS A 66 -18.75 -15.87 -17.10
CA HIS A 66 -17.71 -16.26 -16.16
C HIS A 66 -17.46 -17.77 -16.25
N LEU A 67 -16.19 -18.18 -16.41
CA LEU A 67 -15.80 -19.59 -16.54
C LEU A 67 -15.21 -20.18 -15.24
N GLY A 68 -15.21 -19.41 -14.15
CA GLY A 68 -14.60 -19.77 -12.87
C GLY A 68 -13.16 -19.24 -12.71
N GLY A 69 -12.80 -18.88 -11.47
CA GLY A 69 -11.54 -18.19 -11.17
C GLY A 69 -11.44 -16.86 -11.91
N GLU A 70 -10.27 -16.57 -12.47
CA GLU A 70 -9.97 -15.35 -13.24
C GLU A 70 -10.22 -15.53 -14.74
N ASN A 71 -11.15 -16.43 -15.12
CA ASN A 71 -11.39 -16.81 -16.50
C ASN A 71 -12.77 -16.39 -17.00
N TRP A 72 -12.82 -15.82 -18.19
CA TRP A 72 -14.03 -15.28 -18.80
C TRP A 72 -14.13 -15.66 -20.28
N ARG A 73 -15.35 -15.78 -20.79
CA ARG A 73 -15.64 -15.87 -22.22
C ARG A 73 -16.37 -14.61 -22.67
N ILE A 74 -15.85 -13.98 -23.71
CA ILE A 74 -16.44 -12.80 -24.34
C ILE A 74 -16.90 -13.21 -25.75
N SER A 75 -18.20 -13.07 -26.01
CA SER A 75 -18.78 -13.30 -27.35
C SER A 75 -18.76 -11.98 -28.12
N GLY A 76 -17.83 -11.85 -29.06
CA GLY A 76 -17.57 -10.61 -29.78
C GLY A 76 -18.71 -10.20 -30.71
N CYS A 77 -18.86 -8.89 -30.92
CA CYS A 77 -19.94 -8.30 -31.72
C CYS A 77 -19.50 -7.86 -33.12
N ALA A 78 -18.29 -8.23 -33.57
CA ALA A 78 -17.72 -7.87 -34.87
C ALA A 78 -17.82 -6.36 -35.18
N GLY A 79 -17.53 -5.53 -34.17
CA GLY A 79 -17.60 -4.07 -34.23
C GLY A 79 -19.01 -3.45 -34.24
N ARG A 80 -20.07 -4.26 -34.22
CA ARG A 80 -21.47 -3.81 -34.22
C ARG A 80 -22.07 -3.90 -32.82
N ILE A 81 -21.96 -2.83 -32.04
CA ILE A 81 -22.50 -2.78 -30.68
C ILE A 81 -24.02 -3.07 -30.69
N PRO A 82 -24.49 -4.11 -29.96
CA PRO A 82 -25.90 -4.52 -29.97
C PRO A 82 -26.85 -3.47 -29.39
N VAL A 83 -26.57 -2.97 -28.18
CA VAL A 83 -27.39 -1.95 -27.53
C VAL A 83 -26.95 -0.58 -28.01
N ARG A 84 -27.86 0.15 -28.67
CA ARG A 84 -27.59 1.46 -29.28
C ARG A 84 -27.86 2.66 -28.37
N GLN A 85 -28.40 2.41 -27.18
CA GLN A 85 -28.65 3.45 -26.18
C GLN A 85 -28.31 2.94 -24.79
N ALA A 86 -27.35 3.56 -24.10
CA ALA A 86 -26.96 3.13 -22.75
C ALA A 86 -26.32 4.24 -21.91
N GLU A 87 -26.47 4.13 -20.60
CA GLU A 87 -25.69 4.91 -19.64
C GLU A 87 -24.69 3.99 -18.93
N LEU A 88 -23.42 4.37 -18.92
CA LEU A 88 -22.31 3.57 -18.40
C LEU A 88 -21.65 4.30 -17.22
N PHE A 89 -21.65 3.67 -16.06
CA PHE A 89 -20.88 4.11 -14.89
C PHE A 89 -19.56 3.35 -14.84
N LEU A 90 -18.44 4.08 -14.98
CA LEU A 90 -17.10 3.50 -15.10
C LEU A 90 -16.19 3.85 -13.90
N GLY A 91 -16.76 4.32 -12.79
CA GLY A 91 -16.01 4.64 -11.57
C GLY A 91 -14.85 5.61 -11.81
N ASN A 92 -13.66 5.28 -11.28
CA ASN A 92 -12.40 5.98 -11.56
C ASN A 92 -11.48 5.19 -12.53
N ALA A 93 -12.07 4.34 -13.38
CA ALA A 93 -11.35 3.39 -14.24
C ALA A 93 -10.92 4.04 -15.56
N GLY A 94 -9.75 4.71 -15.57
CA GLY A 94 -9.29 5.43 -16.75
C GLY A 94 -9.00 4.52 -17.95
N THR A 95 -8.44 3.34 -17.68
CA THR A 95 -8.09 2.32 -18.69
C THR A 95 -9.31 1.68 -19.34
N ALA A 96 -10.51 1.79 -18.76
CA ALA A 96 -11.77 1.41 -19.38
C ALA A 96 -12.43 2.63 -20.05
N PHE A 97 -12.50 3.77 -19.36
CA PHE A 97 -13.21 4.98 -19.80
C PHE A 97 -12.75 5.49 -21.17
N ARG A 98 -11.45 5.71 -21.35
CA ARG A 98 -10.90 6.31 -22.59
C ARG A 98 -11.14 5.42 -23.81
N PRO A 99 -10.78 4.13 -23.80
CA PRO A 99 -10.96 3.31 -24.99
C PRO A 99 -12.43 2.97 -25.27
N LEU A 100 -13.29 2.84 -24.25
CA LEU A 100 -14.75 2.75 -24.47
C LEU A 100 -15.32 4.02 -25.10
N THR A 101 -14.90 5.20 -24.63
CA THR A 101 -15.30 6.48 -25.25
C THR A 101 -14.98 6.48 -26.74
N ALA A 102 -13.75 6.09 -27.11
CA ALA A 102 -13.33 6.05 -28.50
C ALA A 102 -14.12 5.05 -29.34
N ALA A 103 -14.29 3.81 -28.85
CA ALA A 103 -15.01 2.76 -29.57
C ALA A 103 -16.49 3.12 -29.76
N LEU A 104 -17.16 3.60 -28.71
CA LEU A 104 -18.59 3.93 -28.74
C LEU A 104 -18.88 5.17 -29.59
N ALA A 105 -18.00 6.17 -29.58
CA ALA A 105 -18.12 7.36 -30.41
C ALA A 105 -18.08 7.03 -31.91
N LEU A 106 -17.33 5.99 -32.31
CA LEU A 106 -17.27 5.54 -33.70
C LEU A 106 -18.30 4.45 -34.05
N ALA A 107 -18.97 3.86 -33.05
CA ALA A 107 -19.95 2.80 -33.25
C ALA A 107 -21.35 3.31 -33.66
N GLY A 108 -21.63 4.62 -33.53
CA GLY A 108 -22.89 5.26 -33.95
C GLY A 108 -24.11 4.89 -33.10
N GLY A 109 -24.03 5.12 -31.78
CA GLY A 109 -25.16 5.01 -30.84
C GLY A 109 -25.25 6.23 -29.91
N ASP A 110 -26.20 6.21 -28.98
CA ASP A 110 -26.43 7.25 -27.98
C ASP A 110 -25.97 6.76 -26.60
N TYR A 111 -24.83 7.25 -26.11
CA TYR A 111 -24.21 6.74 -24.90
C TYR A 111 -23.82 7.85 -23.92
N VAL A 112 -24.16 7.67 -22.65
CA VAL A 112 -23.68 8.54 -21.58
C VAL A 112 -22.62 7.80 -20.78
N LEU A 113 -21.42 8.37 -20.67
CA LEU A 113 -20.32 7.80 -19.88
C LEU A 113 -20.01 8.73 -18.70
N LYS A 114 -20.05 8.19 -17.48
CA LYS A 114 -19.78 8.92 -16.24
C LYS A 114 -18.98 8.11 -15.23
N GLY A 115 -18.49 8.78 -14.18
CA GLY A 115 -17.73 8.15 -13.12
C GLY A 115 -17.97 8.81 -11.77
N VAL A 116 -17.03 8.58 -10.85
CA VAL A 116 -17.00 9.31 -9.56
C VAL A 116 -16.47 10.74 -9.77
N ALA A 117 -16.60 11.61 -8.75
CA ALA A 117 -16.16 13.00 -8.83
C ALA A 117 -14.72 13.16 -9.35
N ARG A 118 -13.78 12.34 -8.86
CA ARG A 118 -12.38 12.35 -9.34
C ARG A 118 -12.23 12.06 -10.83
N MET A 119 -13.10 11.24 -11.43
CA MET A 119 -13.07 10.99 -12.87
C MET A 119 -13.38 12.25 -13.68
N HIS A 120 -14.21 13.15 -13.13
CA HIS A 120 -14.61 14.41 -13.77
C HIS A 120 -13.52 15.50 -13.68
N GLU A 121 -12.40 15.21 -13.02
CA GLU A 121 -11.21 16.06 -12.95
C GLU A 121 -10.06 15.51 -13.79
N ARG A 122 -10.24 14.34 -14.42
CA ARG A 122 -9.19 13.70 -15.22
C ARG A 122 -9.34 14.05 -16.70
N PRO A 123 -8.28 14.55 -17.35
CA PRO A 123 -8.38 15.06 -18.72
C PRO A 123 -8.80 13.95 -19.71
N ILE A 124 -9.61 14.36 -20.69
CA ILE A 124 -9.99 13.57 -21.86
C ILE A 124 -10.09 14.42 -23.15
N GLY A 125 -9.86 15.74 -23.05
CA GLY A 125 -9.93 16.71 -24.15
C GLY A 125 -9.28 16.25 -25.45
N ASP A 126 -7.99 15.91 -25.42
CA ASP A 126 -7.26 15.54 -26.63
C ASP A 126 -7.83 14.30 -27.35
N LEU A 127 -8.40 13.35 -26.59
CA LEU A 127 -9.10 12.21 -27.18
C LEU A 127 -10.39 12.66 -27.89
N VAL A 128 -11.18 13.52 -27.23
CA VAL A 128 -12.42 14.05 -27.80
C VAL A 128 -12.15 14.88 -29.05
N ASP A 129 -11.10 15.71 -29.05
CA ASP A 129 -10.69 16.48 -30.22
C ASP A 129 -10.22 15.58 -31.36
N GLY A 130 -9.52 14.48 -31.05
CA GLY A 130 -9.20 13.42 -32.02
C GLY A 130 -10.44 12.76 -32.63
N LEU A 131 -11.45 12.46 -31.83
CA LEU A 131 -12.71 11.86 -32.29
C LEU A 131 -13.55 12.85 -33.13
N ARG A 132 -13.58 14.12 -32.75
CA ARG A 132 -14.28 15.18 -33.49
C ARG A 132 -13.67 15.45 -34.86
N GLN A 133 -12.35 15.27 -35.03
CA GLN A 133 -11.70 15.30 -36.35
C GLN A 133 -12.27 14.23 -37.30
N LEU A 134 -12.71 13.09 -36.76
CA LEU A 134 -13.39 12.02 -37.51
C LEU A 134 -14.90 12.26 -37.68
N GLY A 135 -15.43 13.38 -37.19
CA GLY A 135 -16.86 13.71 -37.27
C GLY A 135 -17.72 13.09 -36.16
N ALA A 136 -17.14 12.53 -35.10
CA ALA A 136 -17.91 12.05 -33.96
C ALA A 136 -18.57 13.21 -33.19
N ASP A 137 -19.82 13.01 -32.75
CA ASP A 137 -20.54 13.95 -31.88
C ASP A 137 -20.35 13.54 -30.41
N VAL A 138 -19.48 14.29 -29.73
CA VAL A 138 -19.15 14.12 -28.32
C VAL A 138 -19.43 15.42 -27.61
N THR A 139 -20.35 15.40 -26.64
CA THR A 139 -20.73 16.54 -25.82
C THR A 139 -20.22 16.34 -24.37
N TYR A 140 -19.61 17.37 -23.79
CA TYR A 140 -19.30 17.39 -22.35
C TYR A 140 -20.59 17.72 -21.57
N LEU A 141 -20.89 16.94 -20.53
CA LEU A 141 -22.05 17.19 -19.67
C LEU A 141 -21.71 18.03 -18.43
N GLY A 142 -20.42 18.27 -18.18
CA GLY A 142 -19.90 19.08 -17.10
C GLY A 142 -18.91 20.12 -17.62
N ASN A 143 -17.65 20.01 -17.19
CA ASN A 143 -16.58 20.90 -17.63
C ASN A 143 -15.99 20.47 -18.97
N ASP A 144 -15.73 21.43 -19.86
CA ASP A 144 -15.04 21.18 -21.12
C ASP A 144 -13.68 20.51 -20.90
N GLY A 145 -13.40 19.46 -21.67
CA GLY A 145 -12.17 18.68 -21.57
C GLY A 145 -12.19 17.54 -20.55
N TYR A 146 -13.29 17.38 -19.80
CA TYR A 146 -13.42 16.39 -18.73
C TYR A 146 -14.76 15.61 -18.79
N PRO A 147 -14.80 14.36 -18.31
CA PRO A 147 -16.07 13.64 -18.11
C PRO A 147 -17.04 14.38 -17.17
N PRO A 148 -18.36 14.08 -17.18
CA PRO A 148 -19.05 13.07 -18.00
C PRO A 148 -19.21 13.46 -19.48
N LEU A 149 -19.42 12.46 -20.33
CA LEU A 149 -19.59 12.61 -21.79
C LEU A 149 -20.93 12.06 -22.26
N HIS A 150 -21.53 12.72 -23.25
CA HIS A 150 -22.63 12.20 -24.06
C HIS A 150 -22.15 12.02 -25.50
N LEU A 151 -22.15 10.78 -25.97
CA LEU A 151 -21.79 10.37 -27.33
C LEU A 151 -23.10 10.21 -28.11
N LYS A 152 -23.24 10.91 -29.23
CA LYS A 152 -24.47 10.88 -30.04
C LYS A 152 -24.22 10.20 -31.38
N PRO A 153 -25.27 9.68 -32.05
CA PRO A 153 -25.17 9.20 -33.42
C PRO A 153 -24.65 10.30 -34.35
N ALA A 154 -23.59 10.01 -35.10
CA ALA A 154 -22.96 10.96 -36.01
C ALA A 154 -22.49 10.27 -37.30
N THR A 155 -22.33 11.06 -38.36
CA THR A 155 -21.72 10.57 -39.61
C THR A 155 -20.20 10.60 -39.48
N ILE A 156 -19.61 9.42 -39.30
CA ILE A 156 -18.16 9.28 -39.21
C ILE A 156 -17.52 9.45 -40.59
N ARG A 157 -16.56 10.36 -40.68
CA ARG A 157 -15.71 10.57 -41.84
C ARG A 157 -14.55 9.59 -41.76
N ALA A 158 -14.80 8.38 -42.25
CA ALA A 158 -13.83 7.31 -42.22
C ALA A 158 -12.63 7.66 -43.13
N GLY A 159 -11.42 7.53 -42.58
CA GLY A 159 -10.15 7.72 -43.27
C GLY A 159 -9.47 9.08 -43.09
N GLY A 160 -8.24 9.19 -43.58
CA GLY A 160 -7.41 10.40 -43.50
C GLY A 160 -6.40 10.38 -42.34
N VAL A 161 -5.92 11.56 -41.96
CA VAL A 161 -4.91 11.75 -40.91
C VAL A 161 -5.52 12.62 -39.81
N LEU A 162 -5.63 12.06 -38.60
CA LEU A 162 -5.98 12.82 -37.41
C LEU A 162 -4.73 13.10 -36.56
N LYS A 163 -4.79 14.17 -35.77
CA LYS A 163 -3.68 14.57 -34.91
C LYS A 163 -4.07 14.46 -33.45
N VAL A 164 -3.16 13.95 -32.63
CA VAL A 164 -3.31 13.87 -31.16
C VAL A 164 -2.02 14.29 -30.49
N ARG A 165 -2.13 14.95 -29.33
CA ARG A 165 -0.96 15.29 -28.51
C ARG A 165 -0.32 14.04 -27.92
N GLY A 166 1.01 13.95 -28.02
CA GLY A 166 1.80 12.83 -27.49
C GLY A 166 2.22 12.98 -26.04
N ASP A 167 2.15 14.19 -25.49
CA ASP A 167 2.80 14.61 -24.25
C ASP A 167 1.87 14.63 -23.01
N VAL A 168 0.58 14.32 -23.19
CA VAL A 168 -0.41 14.37 -22.10
C VAL A 168 -0.74 12.98 -21.55
N SER A 169 -1.22 12.05 -22.39
CA SER A 169 -1.59 10.69 -21.97
C SER A 169 -1.57 9.71 -23.12
N SER A 170 -0.89 8.57 -22.94
CA SER A 170 -0.91 7.47 -23.92
C SER A 170 -2.30 6.90 -24.15
N GLN A 171 -3.21 7.03 -23.17
CA GLN A 171 -4.56 6.46 -23.25
C GLN A 171 -5.38 7.06 -24.40
N PHE A 172 -5.11 8.31 -24.79
CA PHE A 172 -5.81 8.98 -25.89
C PHE A 172 -5.42 8.36 -27.23
N LEU A 173 -4.13 8.30 -27.54
CA LEU A 173 -3.63 7.64 -28.75
C LEU A 173 -4.05 6.18 -28.79
N THR A 174 -3.89 5.42 -27.69
CA THR A 174 -4.26 4.00 -27.69
C THR A 174 -5.76 3.78 -27.85
N GLY A 175 -6.60 4.66 -27.28
CA GLY A 175 -8.04 4.61 -27.46
C GLY A 175 -8.44 4.83 -28.93
N LEU A 176 -7.84 5.83 -29.58
CA LEU A 176 -8.03 6.09 -31.01
C LEU A 176 -7.59 4.87 -31.84
N LEU A 177 -6.37 4.36 -31.64
CA LEU A 177 -5.85 3.22 -32.39
C LEU A 177 -6.76 1.99 -32.29
N MET A 178 -7.28 1.68 -31.10
CA MET A 178 -8.19 0.55 -30.92
C MET A 178 -9.57 0.76 -31.54
N ALA A 179 -10.01 2.01 -31.70
CA ALA A 179 -11.33 2.33 -32.26
C ALA A 179 -11.32 2.48 -33.78
N LEU A 180 -10.20 2.90 -34.38
CA LEU A 180 -10.08 3.15 -35.82
C LEU A 180 -10.48 1.97 -36.74
N PRO A 181 -10.20 0.69 -36.40
CA PRO A 181 -10.67 -0.44 -37.22
C PRO A 181 -12.19 -0.50 -37.39
N LEU A 182 -12.97 0.10 -36.49
CA LEU A 182 -14.43 0.15 -36.59
C LEU A 182 -14.92 0.98 -37.79
N THR A 183 -14.08 1.88 -38.30
CA THR A 183 -14.41 2.72 -39.46
C THR A 183 -14.36 1.94 -40.78
N GLY A 184 -13.63 0.81 -40.82
CA GLY A 184 -13.41 0.01 -42.02
C GLY A 184 -12.46 0.62 -43.06
N GLU A 185 -12.08 1.90 -42.91
CA GLU A 185 -11.21 2.64 -43.83
C GLU A 185 -9.78 2.79 -43.28
N ALA A 186 -8.83 3.08 -44.17
CA ALA A 186 -7.46 3.37 -43.76
C ALA A 186 -7.38 4.73 -43.07
N ALA A 187 -6.86 4.77 -41.84
CA ALA A 187 -6.70 5.99 -41.06
C ALA A 187 -5.31 6.05 -40.41
N ALA A 188 -4.74 7.24 -40.34
CA ALA A 188 -3.48 7.49 -39.64
C ALA A 188 -3.66 8.46 -38.46
N VAL A 189 -2.89 8.23 -37.41
CA VAL A 189 -2.76 9.14 -36.26
C VAL A 189 -1.36 9.72 -36.27
N GLU A 190 -1.25 11.04 -36.41
CA GLU A 190 -0.01 11.79 -36.23
C GLU A 190 0.09 12.31 -34.80
N VAL A 191 1.26 12.09 -34.19
CA VAL A 191 1.56 12.54 -32.83
C VAL A 191 2.14 13.95 -32.88
N ILE A 192 1.51 14.88 -32.18
CA ILE A 192 2.03 16.24 -31.97
C ILE A 192 2.91 16.23 -30.72
N GLY A 193 4.14 16.71 -30.85
CA GLY A 193 5.10 16.84 -29.75
C GLY A 193 5.82 15.54 -29.41
N GLU A 194 6.43 15.49 -28.22
CA GLU A 194 7.11 14.29 -27.75
C GLU A 194 6.10 13.25 -27.24
N LEU A 195 6.27 12.00 -27.67
CA LEU A 195 5.42 10.91 -27.23
C LEU A 195 5.91 10.34 -25.90
N ILE A 196 5.13 10.57 -24.84
CA ILE A 196 5.37 9.96 -23.53
C ILE A 196 4.76 8.55 -23.46
N SER A 197 5.15 7.77 -22.46
CA SER A 197 4.45 6.54 -22.10
C SER A 197 4.39 5.50 -23.25
N LYS A 198 5.44 5.48 -24.10
CA LYS A 198 5.64 4.54 -25.23
C LYS A 198 5.34 3.07 -24.89
N PRO A 199 5.71 2.53 -23.71
CA PRO A 199 5.37 1.16 -23.32
C PRO A 199 3.88 0.80 -23.45
N TYR A 200 2.97 1.70 -23.10
CA TYR A 200 1.53 1.42 -23.18
C TYR A 200 1.03 1.37 -24.62
N ILE A 201 1.70 2.05 -25.53
CA ILE A 201 1.40 2.00 -26.95
C ILE A 201 1.88 0.67 -27.50
N GLU A 202 3.08 0.21 -27.12
CA GLU A 202 3.59 -1.12 -27.50
C GLU A 202 2.65 -2.24 -27.06
N ILE A 203 2.17 -2.22 -25.81
CA ILE A 203 1.15 -3.16 -25.32
C ILE A 203 -0.10 -3.11 -26.22
N THR A 204 -0.53 -1.92 -26.61
CA THR A 204 -1.72 -1.74 -27.46
C THR A 204 -1.50 -2.34 -28.84
N LEU A 205 -0.38 -2.03 -29.49
CA LEU A 205 -0.05 -2.55 -30.82
C LEU A 205 0.07 -4.09 -30.80
N ALA A 206 0.77 -4.65 -29.81
CA ALA A 206 0.91 -6.09 -29.64
C ALA A 206 -0.46 -6.77 -29.40
N THR A 207 -1.31 -6.15 -28.57
CA THR A 207 -2.66 -6.68 -28.33
C THR A 207 -3.53 -6.60 -29.59
N MET A 208 -3.49 -5.48 -30.33
CA MET A 208 -4.21 -5.33 -31.60
C MET A 208 -3.77 -6.37 -32.64
N ALA A 209 -2.45 -6.59 -32.76
CA ALA A 209 -1.88 -7.59 -33.66
C ALA A 209 -2.35 -9.01 -33.30
N ARG A 210 -2.43 -9.33 -32.00
CA ARG A 210 -2.98 -10.60 -31.51
C ARG A 210 -4.44 -10.82 -31.91
N PHE A 211 -5.22 -9.75 -32.04
CA PHE A 211 -6.59 -9.79 -32.57
C PHE A 211 -6.66 -9.56 -34.09
N GLY A 212 -5.54 -9.71 -34.82
CA GLY A 212 -5.50 -9.68 -36.29
C GLY A 212 -5.44 -8.29 -36.93
N VAL A 213 -5.20 -7.23 -36.15
CA VAL A 213 -5.04 -5.87 -36.68
C VAL A 213 -3.58 -5.42 -36.52
N ASP A 214 -2.85 -5.40 -37.64
CA ASP A 214 -1.47 -4.92 -37.69
C ASP A 214 -1.42 -3.41 -38.00
N VAL A 215 -0.95 -2.63 -37.04
CA VAL A 215 -0.82 -1.18 -37.17
C VAL A 215 0.57 -0.85 -37.68
N GLN A 216 0.65 -0.22 -38.85
CA GLN A 216 1.91 0.23 -39.40
C GLN A 216 2.41 1.44 -38.62
N ARG A 217 3.70 1.45 -38.28
CA ARG A 217 4.32 2.49 -37.48
C ARG A 217 5.49 3.12 -38.22
N ASP A 218 5.45 4.43 -38.39
CA ASP A 218 6.58 5.25 -38.85
C ASP A 218 7.14 6.01 -37.64
N GLY A 219 8.24 5.47 -37.11
CA GLY A 219 8.87 5.95 -35.87
C GLY A 219 7.90 5.98 -34.69
N TRP A 220 7.82 7.13 -34.03
CA TRP A 220 6.83 7.41 -32.97
C TRP A 220 5.91 8.57 -33.34
N GLN A 221 6.06 9.09 -34.55
CA GLN A 221 5.37 10.26 -35.06
C GLN A 221 4.06 9.89 -35.74
N ARG A 222 3.94 8.66 -36.30
CA ARG A 222 2.77 8.27 -37.07
C ARG A 222 2.44 6.78 -36.96
N PHE A 223 1.14 6.51 -36.81
CA PHE A 223 0.57 5.17 -36.74
C PHE A 223 -0.56 5.05 -37.76
N THR A 224 -0.53 4.02 -38.61
CA THR A 224 -1.51 3.81 -39.68
C THR A 224 -2.23 2.49 -39.49
N VAL A 225 -3.56 2.55 -39.36
CA VAL A 225 -4.45 1.39 -39.36
C VAL A 225 -4.85 1.12 -40.82
N PRO A 226 -4.53 -0.05 -41.40
CA PRO A 226 -4.86 -0.37 -42.78
C PRO A 226 -6.36 -0.46 -43.05
N ALA A 227 -6.76 -0.18 -44.29
CA ALA A 227 -8.15 -0.36 -44.73
C ALA A 227 -8.59 -1.82 -44.58
N GLY A 228 -9.87 -2.04 -44.27
CA GLY A 228 -10.42 -3.38 -44.09
C GLY A 228 -9.97 -4.12 -42.83
N SER A 229 -9.19 -3.48 -41.94
CA SER A 229 -8.82 -4.04 -40.64
C SER A 229 -10.07 -4.42 -39.83
N ARG A 230 -10.07 -5.65 -39.30
CA ARG A 230 -11.14 -6.18 -38.44
C ARG A 230 -10.53 -7.03 -37.35
N TYR A 231 -11.03 -6.87 -36.13
CA TYR A 231 -10.64 -7.74 -35.04
C TYR A 231 -11.23 -9.14 -35.22
N ARG A 232 -10.40 -10.16 -35.02
CA ARG A 232 -10.77 -11.57 -35.00
C ARG A 232 -10.34 -12.18 -33.69
N SER A 233 -11.19 -13.03 -33.11
CA SER A 233 -10.83 -13.73 -31.88
C SER A 233 -9.61 -14.63 -32.12
N PRO A 234 -8.59 -14.57 -31.26
CA PRO A 234 -7.49 -15.53 -31.27
C PRO A 234 -7.84 -16.87 -30.60
N GLY A 235 -9.13 -17.10 -30.27
CA GLY A 235 -9.56 -18.21 -29.44
C GLY A 235 -9.28 -17.93 -27.96
N THR A 236 -8.05 -18.16 -27.50
CA THR A 236 -7.67 -17.97 -26.09
C THR A 236 -6.60 -16.90 -25.91
N VAL A 237 -6.79 -16.03 -24.93
CA VAL A 237 -5.84 -15.00 -24.51
C VAL A 237 -5.50 -15.17 -23.03
N TYR A 238 -4.20 -15.30 -22.73
CA TYR A 238 -3.68 -15.24 -21.37
C TYR A 238 -3.22 -13.81 -21.09
N VAL A 239 -3.67 -13.26 -19.97
CA VAL A 239 -3.22 -11.96 -19.46
C VAL A 239 -1.94 -12.17 -18.65
N GLU A 240 -0.88 -11.46 -19.00
CA GLU A 240 0.38 -11.48 -18.23
C GLU A 240 0.20 -10.89 -16.84
N GLY A 241 1.02 -11.30 -15.89
CA GLY A 241 1.13 -10.67 -14.58
C GLY A 241 1.56 -9.20 -14.70
N ASP A 242 1.12 -8.36 -13.76
CA ASP A 242 1.33 -6.91 -13.84
C ASP A 242 2.80 -6.49 -13.61
N ALA A 243 3.48 -6.02 -14.66
CA ALA A 243 4.89 -5.63 -14.60
C ALA A 243 5.14 -4.44 -13.68
N SER A 244 4.21 -3.50 -13.58
CA SER A 244 4.27 -2.41 -12.60
C SER A 244 4.28 -2.96 -11.17
N SER A 245 3.42 -3.92 -10.86
CA SER A 245 3.31 -4.54 -9.54
C SER A 245 4.50 -5.41 -9.19
N ALA A 246 5.13 -6.01 -10.19
CA ALA A 246 6.41 -6.72 -10.05
C ALA A 246 7.48 -5.85 -9.39
N SER A 247 7.48 -4.53 -9.68
CA SER A 247 8.50 -3.60 -9.19
C SER A 247 8.60 -3.59 -7.66
N TYR A 248 7.47 -3.66 -6.95
CA TYR A 248 7.44 -3.62 -5.48
C TYR A 248 8.20 -4.81 -4.88
N PHE A 249 7.97 -6.01 -5.40
CA PHE A 249 8.60 -7.24 -4.90
C PHE A 249 10.05 -7.40 -5.36
N LEU A 250 10.39 -6.89 -6.56
CA LEU A 250 11.78 -6.82 -6.99
C LEU A 250 12.58 -5.86 -6.09
N ALA A 251 12.04 -4.67 -5.80
CA ALA A 251 12.65 -3.75 -4.85
C ALA A 251 12.75 -4.36 -3.44
N LEU A 252 11.72 -5.10 -3.02
CA LEU A 252 11.73 -5.84 -1.75
C LEU A 252 12.90 -6.82 -1.65
N GLY A 253 13.17 -7.60 -2.72
CA GLY A 253 14.33 -8.51 -2.77
C GLY A 253 15.67 -7.79 -2.77
N ALA A 254 15.73 -6.60 -3.37
CA ALA A 254 16.93 -5.76 -3.42
C ALA A 254 17.23 -5.03 -2.10
N ILE A 255 16.21 -4.71 -1.30
CA ILE A 255 16.34 -4.05 0.00
C ILE A 255 16.51 -5.09 1.12
N GLY A 256 15.65 -6.11 1.14
CA GLY A 256 15.50 -7.07 2.24
C GLY A 256 16.44 -8.29 2.20
N GLY A 257 17.53 -8.23 1.43
CA GLY A 257 18.50 -9.33 1.30
C GLY A 257 18.21 -10.31 0.17
N GLY A 258 16.96 -10.72 -0.04
CA GLY A 258 16.54 -11.61 -1.13
C GLY A 258 16.97 -13.08 -0.95
N PRO A 259 16.59 -13.97 -1.90
CA PRO A 259 15.98 -13.64 -3.18
C PRO A 259 14.46 -13.54 -3.08
N VAL A 260 13.88 -12.58 -3.79
CA VAL A 260 12.43 -12.51 -4.02
C VAL A 260 12.17 -12.71 -5.50
N ARG A 261 11.40 -13.75 -5.83
CA ARG A 261 10.97 -14.08 -7.19
C ARG A 261 9.54 -13.63 -7.42
N VAL A 262 9.28 -13.06 -8.59
CA VAL A 262 7.94 -12.77 -9.10
C VAL A 262 7.65 -13.66 -10.30
N GLU A 263 6.46 -14.24 -10.34
CA GLU A 263 5.97 -15.10 -11.43
C GLU A 263 4.80 -14.47 -12.16
N GLY A 264 4.67 -14.77 -13.46
CA GLY A 264 3.63 -14.22 -14.34
C GLY A 264 4.13 -13.11 -15.25
N VAL A 265 5.37 -12.66 -15.09
CA VAL A 265 6.02 -11.66 -15.93
C VAL A 265 7.52 -11.91 -15.98
N GLY A 266 8.12 -11.79 -17.16
CA GLY A 266 9.54 -12.06 -17.38
C GLY A 266 10.05 -11.45 -18.68
N ARG A 267 11.10 -12.05 -19.24
CA ARG A 267 11.82 -11.56 -20.42
C ARG A 267 10.94 -11.41 -21.66
N ASP A 268 9.91 -12.25 -21.78
CA ASP A 268 9.07 -12.32 -22.96
C ASP A 268 7.82 -11.43 -22.84
N SER A 269 7.69 -10.67 -21.75
CA SER A 269 6.56 -9.77 -21.51
C SER A 269 6.51 -8.64 -22.52
N ILE A 270 5.29 -8.30 -22.96
CA ILE A 270 5.04 -7.12 -23.82
C ILE A 270 5.02 -5.80 -23.03
N GLN A 271 5.11 -5.86 -21.69
CA GLN A 271 5.00 -4.68 -20.84
C GLN A 271 6.36 -4.01 -20.66
N GLY A 272 6.50 -2.74 -21.04
CA GLY A 272 7.79 -2.05 -20.90
C GLY A 272 8.27 -1.86 -19.46
N ASP A 273 7.38 -1.95 -18.47
CA ASP A 273 7.72 -1.87 -17.04
C ASP A 273 8.65 -2.99 -16.56
N VAL A 274 8.86 -4.07 -17.33
CA VAL A 274 9.92 -5.06 -17.05
C VAL A 274 11.32 -4.43 -17.02
N LYS A 275 11.52 -3.29 -17.69
CA LYS A 275 12.77 -2.51 -17.63
C LYS A 275 13.04 -1.91 -16.25
N PHE A 276 12.09 -1.96 -15.32
CA PHE A 276 12.35 -1.65 -13.92
C PHE A 276 13.47 -2.54 -13.36
N ALA A 277 13.55 -3.80 -13.78
CA ALA A 277 14.62 -4.71 -13.37
C ALA A 277 16.00 -4.19 -13.79
N GLU A 278 16.12 -3.57 -14.97
CA GLU A 278 17.36 -2.93 -15.44
C GLU A 278 17.72 -1.70 -14.59
N ALA A 279 16.73 -0.86 -14.26
CA ALA A 279 16.93 0.30 -13.39
C ALA A 279 17.38 -0.12 -11.97
N LEU A 280 16.78 -1.18 -11.43
CA LEU A 280 17.16 -1.71 -10.13
C LEU A 280 18.56 -2.36 -10.15
N ALA A 281 18.94 -3.00 -11.26
CA ALA A 281 20.31 -3.47 -11.48
C ALA A 281 21.33 -2.32 -11.54
N GLN A 282 20.96 -1.16 -12.09
CA GLN A 282 21.81 0.05 -12.06
C GLN A 282 22.01 0.59 -10.63
N MET A 283 21.03 0.39 -9.73
CA MET A 283 21.21 0.64 -8.29
C MET A 283 22.07 -0.44 -7.61
N GLY A 284 22.52 -1.47 -8.34
CA GLY A 284 23.41 -2.53 -7.87
C GLY A 284 22.71 -3.86 -7.57
N ALA A 285 21.39 -3.95 -7.64
CA ALA A 285 20.69 -5.20 -7.34
C ALA A 285 21.10 -6.35 -8.28
N GLN A 286 21.15 -7.57 -7.74
CA GLN A 286 21.38 -8.76 -8.54
C GLN A 286 20.04 -9.23 -9.12
N ILE A 287 19.94 -9.24 -10.44
CA ILE A 287 18.72 -9.59 -11.17
C ILE A 287 18.95 -10.86 -11.97
N THR A 288 18.01 -11.79 -11.88
CA THR A 288 17.89 -12.91 -12.82
C THR A 288 16.47 -12.96 -13.38
N MET A 289 16.32 -13.38 -14.63
CA MET A 289 15.04 -13.35 -15.33
C MET A 289 14.92 -14.51 -16.32
N GLY A 290 13.80 -15.22 -16.24
CA GLY A 290 13.37 -16.21 -17.21
C GLY A 290 12.25 -15.68 -18.12
N PRO A 291 11.63 -16.56 -18.94
CA PRO A 291 10.55 -16.17 -19.86
C PRO A 291 9.35 -15.51 -19.15
N ASN A 292 8.92 -16.07 -18.02
CA ASN A 292 7.71 -15.69 -17.29
C ASN A 292 7.94 -15.47 -15.77
N TRP A 293 9.17 -15.15 -15.39
CA TRP A 293 9.51 -14.81 -14.00
C TRP A 293 10.73 -13.87 -13.95
N MET A 294 10.82 -13.07 -12.89
CA MET A 294 11.97 -12.24 -12.53
C MET A 294 12.33 -12.46 -11.06
N GLU A 295 13.60 -12.27 -10.69
CA GLU A 295 14.07 -12.43 -9.31
C GLU A 295 15.11 -11.36 -8.98
N ALA A 296 15.00 -10.78 -7.78
CA ALA A 296 15.92 -9.78 -7.28
C ALA A 296 16.54 -10.18 -5.94
N ARG A 297 17.80 -9.81 -5.77
CA ARG A 297 18.57 -9.97 -4.53
C ARG A 297 19.37 -8.70 -4.24
N ALA A 298 19.56 -8.41 -2.95
CA ALA A 298 20.35 -7.28 -2.50
C ALA A 298 21.82 -7.36 -2.96
N PRO A 299 22.44 -6.22 -3.33
CA PRO A 299 23.89 -6.16 -3.51
C PRO A 299 24.64 -6.32 -2.19
N ALA A 300 25.84 -6.91 -2.24
CA ALA A 300 26.73 -6.99 -1.08
C ALA A 300 27.13 -5.61 -0.52
N GLY A 301 27.20 -4.58 -1.38
CA GLY A 301 27.61 -3.22 -1.01
C GLY A 301 26.47 -2.27 -0.58
N GLY A 302 25.22 -2.74 -0.54
CA GLY A 302 24.03 -1.89 -0.44
C GLY A 302 23.70 -1.19 -1.78
N LEU A 303 22.49 -0.64 -1.89
CA LEU A 303 22.04 0.03 -3.11
C LEU A 303 22.81 1.33 -3.35
N LEU A 304 22.97 1.71 -4.61
CA LEU A 304 23.57 2.96 -5.05
C LEU A 304 22.51 3.87 -5.65
N ALA A 305 22.68 5.18 -5.47
CA ALA A 305 21.81 6.16 -6.10
C ALA A 305 22.00 6.20 -7.62
N VAL A 306 20.94 6.59 -8.32
CA VAL A 306 20.90 6.64 -9.80
C VAL A 306 20.28 7.94 -10.28
N ASP A 307 20.61 8.34 -11.51
CA ASP A 307 20.00 9.46 -12.22
C ASP A 307 19.39 8.94 -13.52
N LEU A 308 18.06 8.85 -13.57
CA LEU A 308 17.34 8.12 -14.61
C LEU A 308 16.27 8.96 -15.30
N ASP A 309 16.20 8.81 -16.62
CA ASP A 309 15.01 9.10 -17.40
C ASP A 309 14.00 7.96 -17.22
N CYS A 310 12.82 8.28 -16.69
CA CYS A 310 11.80 7.29 -16.37
C CYS A 310 10.68 7.17 -17.43
N ASN A 311 10.83 7.75 -18.62
CA ASN A 311 9.83 7.68 -19.69
C ASN A 311 9.45 6.24 -20.10
N HIS A 312 10.37 5.28 -19.93
CA HIS A 312 10.17 3.88 -20.27
C HIS A 312 9.56 3.02 -19.16
N ILE A 313 9.50 3.54 -17.93
CA ILE A 313 8.94 2.86 -16.76
C ILE A 313 8.13 3.84 -15.91
N PRO A 314 7.24 4.64 -16.53
CA PRO A 314 6.69 5.82 -15.88
C PRO A 314 5.87 5.47 -14.65
N ASP A 315 5.32 4.25 -14.57
CA ASP A 315 4.50 3.80 -13.45
C ASP A 315 5.36 3.08 -12.38
N ALA A 316 6.28 2.20 -12.79
CA ALA A 316 7.20 1.51 -11.89
C ALA A 316 8.27 2.42 -11.26
N ALA A 317 8.55 3.59 -11.84
CA ALA A 317 9.52 4.55 -11.31
C ALA A 317 9.17 5.08 -9.90
N MET A 318 7.90 5.05 -9.47
CA MET A 318 7.52 5.39 -8.09
C MET A 318 8.22 4.48 -7.07
N THR A 319 8.42 3.22 -7.42
CA THR A 319 9.11 2.25 -6.57
C THR A 319 10.61 2.57 -6.44
N LEU A 320 11.24 3.18 -7.46
CA LEU A 320 12.62 3.64 -7.35
C LEU A 320 12.76 4.79 -6.35
N ALA A 321 11.76 5.68 -6.26
CA ALA A 321 11.78 6.80 -5.32
C ALA A 321 11.72 6.34 -3.85
N THR A 322 11.03 5.23 -3.53
CA THR A 322 11.09 4.64 -2.18
C THR A 322 12.31 3.74 -1.99
N ALA A 323 12.78 3.04 -3.02
CA ALA A 323 14.05 2.30 -2.96
C ALA A 323 15.25 3.24 -2.70
N ALA A 324 15.17 4.49 -3.14
CA ALA A 324 16.18 5.52 -2.87
C ALA A 324 16.42 5.79 -1.37
N LEU A 325 15.44 5.49 -0.50
CA LEU A 325 15.60 5.57 0.96
C LEU A 325 16.71 4.66 1.50
N PHE A 326 17.10 3.64 0.73
CA PHE A 326 18.10 2.63 1.09
C PHE A 326 19.36 2.71 0.22
N ALA A 327 19.46 3.72 -0.64
CA ALA A 327 20.58 3.90 -1.56
C ALA A 327 21.69 4.79 -0.95
N LYS A 328 22.93 4.62 -1.41
CA LYS A 328 24.02 5.55 -1.10
C LYS A 328 24.03 6.69 -2.13
N GLY A 329 23.76 7.91 -1.67
CA GLY A 329 23.72 9.13 -2.50
C GLY A 329 22.31 9.62 -2.81
N THR A 330 22.19 10.56 -3.75
CA THR A 330 20.91 11.17 -4.14
C THR A 330 20.39 10.58 -5.43
N THR A 331 19.22 9.96 -5.40
CA THR A 331 18.57 9.42 -6.60
C THR A 331 17.75 10.51 -7.28
N THR A 332 17.92 10.69 -8.58
CA THR A 332 17.16 11.63 -9.42
C THR A 332 16.32 10.87 -10.44
N LEU A 333 15.01 11.09 -10.46
CA LEU A 333 14.09 10.51 -11.45
C LEU A 333 13.50 11.65 -12.28
N ARG A 334 13.67 11.60 -13.61
CA ARG A 334 13.29 12.65 -14.57
C ARG A 334 12.22 12.16 -15.54
N ASN A 335 11.63 13.10 -16.28
CA ASN A 335 10.61 12.85 -17.30
C ASN A 335 9.38 12.13 -16.74
N ILE A 336 8.95 12.53 -15.55
CA ILE A 336 7.78 11.98 -14.85
C ILE A 336 6.62 12.99 -14.76
N ALA A 337 6.57 14.02 -15.61
CA ALA A 337 5.51 15.04 -15.61
C ALA A 337 4.08 14.47 -15.57
N SER A 338 3.87 13.34 -16.27
CA SER A 338 2.58 12.63 -16.30
C SER A 338 2.06 12.22 -14.92
N TRP A 339 2.91 12.12 -13.89
CA TRP A 339 2.52 11.79 -12.50
C TRP A 339 1.56 12.80 -11.89
N ARG A 340 1.59 14.06 -12.34
CA ARG A 340 0.77 15.14 -11.77
C ARG A 340 -0.73 15.00 -12.08
N VAL A 341 -1.05 14.34 -13.19
CA VAL A 341 -2.42 14.26 -13.74
C VAL A 341 -3.01 12.84 -13.68
N LYS A 342 -2.41 11.97 -12.87
CA LYS A 342 -2.87 10.59 -12.64
C LYS A 342 -3.91 10.55 -11.51
N GLU A 343 -4.01 9.44 -10.78
CA GLU A 343 -4.97 9.26 -9.70
C GLU A 343 -4.88 10.40 -8.65
N THR A 344 -3.67 10.78 -8.26
CA THR A 344 -3.34 11.99 -7.48
C THR A 344 -2.20 12.75 -8.18
N ASP A 345 -1.80 13.93 -7.68
CA ASP A 345 -0.48 14.48 -8.04
C ASP A 345 0.60 13.65 -7.33
N ARG A 346 1.07 12.61 -8.02
CA ARG A 346 2.00 11.64 -7.46
C ARG A 346 3.37 12.22 -7.13
N ILE A 347 3.81 13.29 -7.79
CA ILE A 347 5.09 13.94 -7.45
C ILE A 347 4.93 14.59 -6.07
N ALA A 348 3.92 15.45 -5.92
CA ALA A 348 3.65 16.15 -4.67
C ALA A 348 3.35 15.19 -3.52
N ALA A 349 2.56 14.14 -3.78
CA ALA A 349 2.23 13.12 -2.80
C ALA A 349 3.49 12.34 -2.36
N MET A 350 4.30 11.83 -3.30
CA MET A 350 5.54 11.11 -2.99
C MET A 350 6.49 11.98 -2.17
N ALA A 351 6.71 13.24 -2.57
CA ALA A 351 7.62 14.12 -1.85
C ALA A 351 7.12 14.45 -0.44
N THR A 352 5.81 14.68 -0.27
CA THR A 352 5.20 14.92 1.04
C THR A 352 5.43 13.73 1.97
N GLU A 353 5.12 12.52 1.51
CA GLU A 353 5.22 11.31 2.33
C GLU A 353 6.68 10.88 2.58
N LEU A 354 7.59 11.06 1.61
CA LEU A 354 9.04 10.82 1.78
C LEU A 354 9.65 11.77 2.83
N ARG A 355 9.26 13.05 2.84
CA ARG A 355 9.71 14.02 3.85
C ARG A 355 9.25 13.66 5.26
N LYS A 356 8.06 13.07 5.43
CA LYS A 356 7.60 12.57 6.74
C LYS A 356 8.51 11.47 7.29
N LEU A 357 9.10 10.67 6.41
CA LEU A 357 10.10 9.65 6.78
C LEU A 357 11.48 10.24 7.04
N GLY A 358 11.68 11.55 6.89
CA GLY A 358 12.93 12.25 7.17
C GLY A 358 13.87 12.42 5.98
N ALA A 359 13.51 11.93 4.79
CA ALA A 359 14.33 12.12 3.58
C ALA A 359 14.32 13.60 3.14
N GLU A 360 15.45 14.05 2.58
CA GLU A 360 15.50 15.32 1.87
C GLU A 360 14.97 15.09 0.44
N VAL A 361 14.02 15.92 0.03
CA VAL A 361 13.33 15.78 -1.26
C VAL A 361 13.22 17.11 -1.99
N GLU A 362 13.79 17.15 -3.19
CA GLU A 362 13.57 18.21 -4.17
C GLU A 362 12.62 17.70 -5.26
N GLU A 363 11.65 18.50 -5.66
CA GLU A 363 10.69 18.14 -6.70
C GLU A 363 10.48 19.32 -7.65
N GLY A 364 10.34 19.02 -8.94
CA GLY A 364 10.03 20.01 -9.97
C GLY A 364 8.90 19.54 -10.85
N ALA A 365 8.65 20.24 -11.97
CA ALA A 365 7.51 19.96 -12.85
C ALA A 365 7.46 18.50 -13.33
N ASP A 366 8.62 17.90 -13.59
CA ASP A 366 8.79 16.60 -14.23
C ASP A 366 9.87 15.72 -13.60
N TYR A 367 10.32 16.05 -12.38
CA TYR A 367 11.35 15.30 -11.68
C TYR A 367 11.14 15.24 -10.16
N ILE A 368 11.77 14.26 -9.53
CA ILE A 368 11.96 14.16 -8.08
C ILE A 368 13.38 13.72 -7.76
N ARG A 369 14.00 14.32 -6.74
CA ARG A 369 15.29 13.92 -6.18
C ARG A 369 15.10 13.51 -4.73
N VAL A 370 15.63 12.36 -4.37
CA VAL A 370 15.48 11.78 -3.03
C VAL A 370 16.87 11.51 -2.47
N THR A 371 17.20 12.19 -1.37
CA THR A 371 18.42 11.97 -0.59
C THR A 371 18.03 11.28 0.73
N PRO A 372 18.50 10.05 0.97
CA PRO A 372 18.13 9.30 2.16
C PRO A 372 18.73 9.91 3.42
N ALA A 373 18.03 9.74 4.53
CA ALA A 373 18.44 10.13 5.87
C ALA A 373 18.06 9.04 6.88
N ALA A 374 18.29 9.28 8.18
CA ALA A 374 17.81 8.39 9.23
C ALA A 374 16.28 8.38 9.24
N LEU A 375 15.68 7.25 8.83
CA LEU A 375 14.24 7.17 8.64
C LEU A 375 13.48 7.30 9.96
N GLN A 376 12.38 8.04 9.92
CA GLN A 376 11.49 8.26 11.06
C GLN A 376 10.15 7.54 10.86
N PRO A 377 9.55 6.99 11.93
CA PRO A 377 8.22 6.42 11.85
C PRO A 377 7.17 7.46 11.46
N ALA A 378 6.30 7.12 10.52
CA ALA A 378 5.28 8.03 10.03
C ALA A 378 3.98 7.31 9.66
N ALA A 379 2.89 8.07 9.65
CA ALA A 379 1.65 7.67 8.99
C ALA A 379 1.61 8.23 7.56
N ILE A 380 1.49 7.31 6.61
CA ILE A 380 1.52 7.57 5.18
C ILE A 380 0.09 7.70 4.66
N ALA A 381 -0.21 8.85 4.05
CA ALA A 381 -1.45 9.05 3.32
C ALA A 381 -1.34 8.44 1.91
N THR A 382 -2.38 7.73 1.48
CA THR A 382 -2.41 7.06 0.17
C THR A 382 -3.07 7.88 -0.92
N TYR A 383 -3.86 8.89 -0.56
CA TYR A 383 -4.57 9.76 -1.53
C TYR A 383 -5.50 8.97 -2.47
N ASP A 384 -6.06 7.84 -2.01
CA ASP A 384 -6.81 6.87 -2.84
C ASP A 384 -5.99 6.35 -4.04
N ASP A 385 -4.66 6.33 -3.90
CA ASP A 385 -3.72 5.83 -4.90
C ASP A 385 -3.00 4.58 -4.39
N HIS A 386 -3.44 3.43 -4.90
CA HIS A 386 -2.82 2.12 -4.71
C HIS A 386 -1.27 2.12 -4.77
N ARG A 387 -0.66 2.93 -5.64
CA ARG A 387 0.81 2.96 -5.77
C ARG A 387 1.48 3.60 -4.57
N MET A 388 0.85 4.62 -3.96
CA MET A 388 1.36 5.21 -2.73
C MET A 388 1.44 4.16 -1.62
N ALA A 389 0.36 3.39 -1.42
CA ALA A 389 0.35 2.32 -0.42
C ALA A 389 1.44 1.27 -0.64
N MET A 390 1.59 0.78 -1.87
CA MET A 390 2.53 -0.30 -2.22
C MET A 390 3.98 0.17 -2.29
N CYS A 391 4.26 1.40 -2.74
CA CYS A 391 5.63 1.93 -2.75
C CYS A 391 6.14 2.19 -1.33
N PHE A 392 5.31 2.77 -0.47
CA PHE A 392 5.72 3.14 0.89
C PHE A 392 5.76 1.95 1.86
N SER A 393 5.13 0.81 1.55
CA SER A 393 5.31 -0.42 2.33
C SER A 393 6.79 -0.82 2.44
N LEU A 394 7.60 -0.52 1.42
CA LEU A 394 9.04 -0.80 1.38
C LEU A 394 9.83 -0.03 2.45
N ALA A 395 9.34 1.13 2.90
CA ALA A 395 9.97 1.90 3.97
C ALA A 395 9.99 1.15 5.31
N ALA A 396 9.16 0.09 5.45
CA ALA A 396 9.11 -0.77 6.62
C ALA A 396 10.46 -1.41 6.96
N PHE A 397 11.39 -1.55 6.02
CA PHE A 397 12.75 -2.02 6.34
C PHE A 397 13.55 -1.05 7.22
N GLY A 398 13.34 0.27 7.07
CA GLY A 398 14.09 1.26 7.83
C GLY A 398 13.38 1.71 9.10
N THR A 399 12.06 1.62 9.18
CA THR A 399 11.27 2.05 10.35
C THR A 399 9.85 1.47 10.31
N PRO A 400 9.19 1.24 11.46
CA PRO A 400 7.75 0.99 11.48
C PRO A 400 6.97 2.16 10.86
N LEU A 401 5.85 1.87 10.20
CA LEU A 401 4.99 2.90 9.62
C LEU A 401 3.51 2.50 9.61
N ARG A 402 2.64 3.49 9.45
CA ARG A 402 1.21 3.29 9.22
C ARG A 402 0.88 3.60 7.77
N ILE A 403 0.20 2.70 7.08
CA ILE A 403 -0.43 2.98 5.78
C ILE A 403 -1.92 3.28 6.05
N ASN A 404 -2.34 4.51 5.77
CA ASN A 404 -3.75 4.89 5.87
C ASN A 404 -4.51 4.41 4.63
N ASP A 405 -5.76 3.96 4.80
CA ASP A 405 -6.58 3.41 3.71
C ASP A 405 -5.83 2.37 2.84
N PRO A 406 -5.34 1.28 3.44
CA PRO A 406 -4.54 0.27 2.73
C PRO A 406 -5.37 -0.48 1.66
N LYS A 407 -6.71 -0.43 1.72
CA LYS A 407 -7.59 -1.15 0.78
C LYS A 407 -7.59 -0.55 -0.62
N CYS A 408 -7.08 0.68 -0.80
CA CYS A 408 -6.93 1.28 -2.13
C CYS A 408 -6.09 0.42 -3.09
N VAL A 409 -5.26 -0.51 -2.60
CA VAL A 409 -4.51 -1.48 -3.42
C VAL A 409 -5.38 -2.39 -4.27
N ALA A 410 -6.66 -2.59 -3.93
CA ALA A 410 -7.62 -3.40 -4.67
C ALA A 410 -7.80 -2.99 -6.14
N LYS A 411 -7.41 -1.76 -6.49
CA LYS A 411 -7.40 -1.27 -7.86
C LYS A 411 -6.49 -2.07 -8.81
N THR A 412 -5.41 -2.67 -8.30
CA THR A 412 -4.48 -3.46 -9.12
C THR A 412 -3.97 -4.74 -8.46
N PHE A 413 -4.01 -4.83 -7.13
CA PHE A 413 -3.45 -5.97 -6.39
C PHE A 413 -4.19 -6.15 -5.04
N PRO A 414 -5.41 -6.72 -5.05
CA PRO A 414 -6.26 -6.80 -3.85
C PRO A 414 -5.64 -7.50 -2.64
N ASP A 415 -4.87 -8.57 -2.85
CA ASP A 415 -4.19 -9.35 -1.82
C ASP A 415 -2.73 -8.91 -1.60
N TYR A 416 -2.35 -7.68 -2.03
CA TYR A 416 -0.97 -7.20 -1.96
C TYR A 416 -0.32 -7.35 -0.58
N PHE A 417 -0.98 -6.89 0.48
CA PHE A 417 -0.40 -6.92 1.83
C PHE A 417 -0.31 -8.35 2.40
N GLU A 418 -1.17 -9.27 1.95
CA GLU A 418 -1.04 -10.69 2.28
C GLU A 418 0.20 -11.28 1.60
N ARG A 419 0.40 -11.02 0.31
CA ARG A 419 1.59 -11.46 -0.43
C ARG A 419 2.87 -10.86 0.13
N PHE A 420 2.83 -9.57 0.47
CA PHE A 420 3.92 -8.85 1.12
C PHE A 420 4.31 -9.48 2.46
N ALA A 421 3.33 -9.77 3.32
CA ALA A 421 3.58 -10.47 4.58
C ALA A 421 4.15 -11.89 4.35
N GLY A 422 3.67 -12.60 3.33
CA GLY A 422 4.12 -13.96 3.00
C GLY A 422 5.59 -14.08 2.56
N VAL A 423 6.22 -12.98 2.13
CA VAL A 423 7.63 -12.97 1.72
C VAL A 423 8.52 -12.07 2.58
N THR A 424 8.00 -11.52 3.68
CA THR A 424 8.75 -10.67 4.60
C THR A 424 8.83 -11.27 5.99
N ARG A 425 9.88 -10.92 6.74
CA ARG A 425 10.01 -11.26 8.17
C ARG A 425 10.09 -9.97 8.96
N ALA A 426 9.18 -9.78 9.90
CA ALA A 426 9.18 -8.65 10.83
C ALA A 426 10.17 -8.85 11.99
N ALA A 427 10.57 -7.74 12.63
CA ALA A 427 11.23 -7.78 13.92
C ALA A 427 10.34 -8.51 14.96
N PRO A 428 10.89 -9.48 15.71
CA PRO A 428 10.13 -10.30 16.64
C PRO A 428 9.64 -9.48 17.83
N VAL A 429 8.45 -9.84 18.33
CA VAL A 429 7.83 -9.23 19.51
C VAL A 429 7.57 -10.28 20.56
N ILE A 430 7.98 -10.00 21.79
CA ILE A 430 7.57 -10.70 23.01
C ILE A 430 6.57 -9.82 23.75
N ALA A 431 5.31 -10.25 23.80
CA ALA A 431 4.25 -9.58 24.52
C ALA A 431 4.07 -10.22 25.90
N ILE A 432 4.24 -9.45 26.96
CA ILE A 432 4.07 -9.90 28.34
C ILE A 432 2.88 -9.18 28.97
N ASP A 433 1.74 -9.84 28.99
CA ASP A 433 0.52 -9.36 29.62
C ASP A 433 0.39 -9.85 31.05
N GLY A 434 -0.27 -9.09 31.91
CA GLY A 434 -0.56 -9.54 33.27
C GLY A 434 -1.09 -8.45 34.19
N PRO A 435 -1.60 -8.83 35.37
CA PRO A 435 -2.14 -7.89 36.33
C PRO A 435 -1.08 -6.91 36.85
N SER A 436 -1.52 -5.87 37.54
CA SER A 436 -0.60 -4.94 38.21
C SER A 436 0.18 -5.67 39.30
N ALA A 437 1.42 -5.23 39.56
CA ALA A 437 2.32 -5.78 40.59
C ALA A 437 2.70 -7.27 40.44
N SER A 438 2.44 -7.92 39.29
CA SER A 438 2.88 -9.30 39.04
C SER A 438 4.40 -9.45 38.83
N GLY A 439 5.13 -8.36 38.64
CA GLY A 439 6.56 -8.37 38.30
C GLY A 439 6.84 -8.27 36.80
N LYS A 440 5.80 -8.18 35.95
CA LYS A 440 5.94 -8.14 34.49
C LYS A 440 6.88 -7.07 33.95
N GLY A 441 6.82 -5.84 34.45
CA GLY A 441 7.71 -4.76 33.96
C GLY A 441 9.18 -5.06 34.24
N THR A 442 9.50 -5.59 35.42
CA THR A 442 10.86 -6.00 35.78
C THR A 442 11.34 -7.17 34.94
N VAL A 443 10.49 -8.20 34.74
CA VAL A 443 10.84 -9.35 33.89
C VAL A 443 11.03 -8.91 32.44
N ALA A 444 10.10 -8.10 31.89
CA ALA A 444 10.14 -7.61 30.52
C ALA A 444 11.39 -6.78 30.23
N ALA A 445 11.73 -5.83 31.12
CA ALA A 445 12.91 -5.00 30.93
C ALA A 445 14.21 -5.80 30.96
N ARG A 446 14.32 -6.80 31.85
CA ARG A 446 15.49 -7.69 31.93
C ARG A 446 15.61 -8.62 30.73
N VAL A 447 14.48 -9.20 30.28
CA VAL A 447 14.44 -10.00 29.05
C VAL A 447 14.84 -9.15 27.84
N ALA A 448 14.36 -7.90 27.76
CA ALA A 448 14.74 -6.97 26.71
C ALA A 448 16.26 -6.70 26.71
N ALA A 449 16.82 -6.41 27.89
CA ALA A 449 18.24 -6.15 28.06
C ALA A 449 19.10 -7.36 27.66
N GLU A 450 18.72 -8.57 28.10
CA GLU A 450 19.44 -9.82 27.78
C GLU A 450 19.41 -10.14 26.28
N LEU A 451 18.29 -9.86 25.60
CA LEU A 451 18.14 -10.09 24.16
C LEU A 451 18.68 -8.94 23.30
N GLY A 452 19.02 -7.80 23.90
CA GLY A 452 19.33 -6.55 23.20
C GLY A 452 18.12 -5.95 22.44
N TYR A 453 16.90 -6.27 22.88
CA TYR A 453 15.65 -5.81 22.26
C TYR A 453 15.24 -4.45 22.82
N ALA A 454 14.40 -3.73 22.07
CA ALA A 454 13.72 -2.55 22.60
C ALA A 454 12.76 -2.95 23.73
N TYR A 455 12.58 -2.07 24.71
CA TYR A 455 11.64 -2.23 25.81
C TYR A 455 10.47 -1.24 25.68
N LEU A 456 9.25 -1.70 25.93
CA LEU A 456 8.04 -0.87 26.01
C LEU A 456 7.24 -1.19 27.28
N ASP A 457 7.20 -0.24 28.22
CA ASP A 457 6.22 -0.23 29.32
C ASP A 457 4.96 0.50 28.83
N SER A 458 3.97 -0.26 28.35
CA SER A 458 2.70 0.29 27.87
C SER A 458 1.96 1.03 28.98
N GLY A 459 2.04 0.56 30.22
CA GLY A 459 1.41 1.22 31.36
C GLY A 459 2.05 2.57 31.70
N ALA A 460 3.38 2.68 31.58
CA ALA A 460 4.09 3.94 31.76
C ALA A 460 3.78 4.92 30.64
N LEU A 461 3.55 4.44 29.41
CA LEU A 461 3.20 5.31 28.29
C LEU A 461 1.95 6.17 28.58
N TYR A 462 0.88 5.59 29.13
CA TYR A 462 -0.31 6.35 29.53
C TYR A 462 -0.01 7.34 30.68
N ARG A 463 0.88 6.99 31.61
CA ARG A 463 1.30 7.89 32.71
C ARG A 463 2.16 9.04 32.20
N LEU A 464 3.01 8.79 31.20
CA LEU A 464 3.81 9.81 30.52
C LEU A 464 2.91 10.78 29.76
N THR A 465 1.85 10.30 29.09
CA THR A 465 0.84 11.16 28.47
C THR A 465 0.16 12.07 29.50
N ALA A 466 -0.28 11.51 30.64
CA ALA A 466 -0.91 12.32 31.70
C ALA A 466 0.06 13.35 32.31
N LEU A 467 1.33 12.99 32.50
CA LEU A 467 2.37 13.92 32.95
C LEU A 467 2.61 15.04 31.93
N ALA A 468 2.72 14.70 30.64
CA ALA A 468 2.93 15.67 29.57
C ALA A 468 1.73 16.63 29.43
N ALA A 469 0.50 16.13 29.53
CA ALA A 469 -0.70 16.97 29.56
C ALA A 469 -0.70 17.94 30.74
N ARG A 470 -0.33 17.46 31.93
CA ARG A 470 -0.19 18.34 33.11
C ARG A 470 0.87 19.42 32.90
N GLN A 471 2.05 19.05 32.37
CA GLN A 471 3.12 20.02 32.08
C GLN A 471 2.70 21.06 31.03
N ALA A 472 1.87 20.66 30.06
CA ALA A 472 1.27 21.54 29.06
C ALA A 472 0.04 22.31 29.56
N SER A 473 -0.39 22.12 30.82
CA SER A 473 -1.62 22.68 31.39
C SER A 473 -2.89 22.32 30.58
N VAL A 474 -2.90 21.12 29.99
CA VAL A 474 -4.05 20.53 29.29
C VAL A 474 -4.82 19.64 30.26
N ASP A 475 -6.13 19.85 30.33
CA ASP A 475 -7.02 19.02 31.14
C ASP A 475 -7.04 17.58 30.62
N TRP A 476 -6.94 16.59 31.50
CA TRP A 476 -6.92 15.18 31.10
C TRP A 476 -8.20 14.69 30.43
N THR A 477 -9.30 15.44 30.55
CA THR A 477 -10.57 15.15 29.90
C THR A 477 -10.69 15.77 28.49
N ASP A 478 -9.77 16.65 28.10
CA ASP A 478 -9.71 17.19 26.74
C ASP A 478 -9.12 16.16 25.78
N GLU A 479 -10.00 15.31 25.24
CA GLU A 479 -9.65 14.18 24.39
C GLU A 479 -8.75 14.55 23.20
N PHE A 480 -9.06 15.63 22.49
CA PHE A 480 -8.31 15.99 21.29
C PHE A 480 -6.96 16.63 21.62
N ALA A 481 -6.90 17.48 22.65
CA ALA A 481 -5.63 18.08 23.08
C ALA A 481 -4.68 17.02 23.67
N VAL A 482 -5.19 16.09 24.47
CA VAL A 482 -4.39 14.99 25.02
C VAL A 482 -3.96 14.02 23.91
N ALA A 483 -4.82 13.74 22.92
CA ALA A 483 -4.44 12.92 21.77
C ALA A 483 -3.30 13.55 20.96
N ALA A 484 -3.33 14.87 20.73
CA ALA A 484 -2.25 15.58 20.05
C ALA A 484 -0.92 15.51 20.81
N ILE A 485 -0.95 15.56 22.14
CA ILE A 485 0.23 15.33 23.00
C ILE A 485 0.72 13.88 22.85
N ALA A 486 -0.19 12.91 22.93
CA ALA A 486 0.12 11.49 22.81
C ALA A 486 0.81 11.15 21.47
N THR A 487 0.36 11.75 20.36
CA THR A 487 0.96 11.55 19.02
C THR A 487 2.42 11.99 18.95
N ASN A 488 2.80 13.06 19.67
CA ASN A 488 4.13 13.67 19.58
C ASN A 488 5.03 13.34 20.79
N LEU A 489 4.62 12.38 21.61
CA LEU A 489 5.30 12.07 22.86
C LEU A 489 6.68 11.46 22.62
N ASP A 490 7.76 12.17 22.95
CA ASP A 490 9.12 11.65 22.89
C ASP A 490 9.47 10.87 24.17
N VAL A 491 9.60 9.55 24.04
CA VAL A 491 9.74 8.62 25.16
C VAL A 491 10.82 7.59 24.92
N ALA A 492 11.53 7.25 25.98
CA ALA A 492 12.48 6.14 26.00
C ALA A 492 12.29 5.31 27.27
N PHE A 493 12.39 3.98 27.12
CA PHE A 493 12.29 3.03 28.22
C PHE A 493 13.54 2.15 28.26
N ALA A 494 14.11 2.00 29.45
CA ALA A 494 15.11 1.00 29.81
C ALA A 494 14.83 0.49 31.23
N GLU A 495 15.57 -0.50 31.72
CA GLU A 495 15.29 -1.19 33.00
C GLU A 495 15.05 -0.24 34.18
N ASN A 496 15.85 0.82 34.29
CA ASN A 496 15.74 1.79 35.38
C ASN A 496 15.61 3.24 34.89
N ASP A 497 15.43 3.46 33.58
CA ASP A 497 15.43 4.78 32.97
C ASP A 497 14.17 4.96 32.11
N ILE A 498 13.29 5.85 32.55
CA ILE A 498 12.08 6.24 31.81
C ILE A 498 12.19 7.74 31.56
N ARG A 499 12.23 8.11 30.27
CA ARG A 499 12.43 9.49 29.85
C ARG A 499 11.23 10.05 29.11
N LEU A 500 11.01 11.36 29.32
CA LEU A 500 10.09 12.19 28.55
C LEU A 500 10.88 13.39 28.05
N ASN A 501 10.95 13.61 26.73
CA ASN A 501 11.76 14.66 26.11
C ASN A 501 13.22 14.66 26.62
N GLY A 502 13.80 13.47 26.76
CA GLY A 502 15.16 13.25 27.30
C GLY A 502 15.33 13.38 28.82
N ALA A 503 14.34 13.90 29.57
CA ALA A 503 14.41 14.05 31.02
C ALA A 503 13.98 12.78 31.76
N LEU A 504 14.72 12.38 32.80
CA LEU A 504 14.37 11.24 33.66
C LEU A 504 13.13 11.56 34.50
N VAL A 505 12.03 10.85 34.29
CA VAL A 505 10.72 11.12 34.92
C VAL A 505 10.12 9.91 35.65
N GLY A 506 10.90 8.85 35.85
CA GLY A 506 10.44 7.58 36.42
C GLY A 506 9.71 7.72 37.77
N ASP A 507 10.14 8.63 38.64
CA ASP A 507 9.45 8.87 39.93
C ASP A 507 8.24 9.78 39.79
N ALA A 508 8.32 10.79 38.92
CA ALA A 508 7.21 11.71 38.64
C ALA A 508 5.97 10.97 38.12
N ILE A 509 6.16 9.98 37.24
CA ILE A 509 5.06 9.18 36.70
C ILE A 509 4.50 8.15 37.68
N ARG A 510 5.12 7.93 38.84
CA ARG A 510 4.67 6.95 39.86
C ARG A 510 3.83 7.58 40.97
N THR A 511 3.64 8.90 40.92
CA THR A 511 2.77 9.61 41.86
C THR A 511 1.31 9.17 41.70
N GLU A 512 0.56 9.29 42.79
CA GLU A 512 -0.85 8.91 42.83
C GLU A 512 -1.70 9.78 41.90
N GLU A 513 -1.41 11.08 41.88
CA GLU A 513 -2.02 12.06 40.98
C GLU A 513 -1.85 11.68 39.49
N ILE A 514 -0.62 11.39 39.04
CA ILE A 514 -0.38 11.00 37.64
C ILE A 514 -1.00 9.64 37.33
N SER A 515 -1.06 8.72 38.31
CA SER A 515 -1.73 7.43 38.13
C SER A 515 -3.25 7.58 37.95
N ALA A 516 -3.87 8.52 38.67
CA ALA A 516 -5.28 8.88 38.47
C ALA A 516 -5.49 9.51 37.08
N GLY A 517 -4.61 10.44 36.67
CA GLY A 517 -4.66 11.03 35.33
C GLY A 517 -4.50 10.01 34.22
N ALA A 518 -3.58 9.06 34.37
CA ALA A 518 -3.37 7.97 33.41
C ALA A 518 -4.65 7.13 33.21
N SER A 519 -5.46 6.99 34.27
CA SER A 519 -6.73 6.25 34.19
C SER A 519 -7.80 7.02 33.40
N GLN A 520 -7.81 8.36 33.51
CA GLN A 520 -8.70 9.23 32.74
C GLN A 520 -8.31 9.26 31.26
N VAL A 521 -7.03 9.51 30.95
CA VAL A 521 -6.55 9.56 29.56
C VAL A 521 -6.70 8.20 28.85
N ALA A 522 -6.55 7.08 29.57
CA ALA A 522 -6.70 5.74 29.01
C ALA A 522 -8.15 5.37 28.66
N ALA A 523 -9.14 6.13 29.17
CA ALA A 523 -10.54 5.98 28.84
C ALA A 523 -10.95 6.71 27.56
N LEU A 524 -10.11 7.62 27.05
CA LEU A 524 -10.41 8.47 25.89
C LEU A 524 -10.06 7.75 24.57
N PRO A 525 -11.04 7.51 23.68
CA PRO A 525 -10.81 6.80 22.42
C PRO A 525 -9.70 7.37 21.52
N ALA A 526 -9.68 8.68 21.28
CA ALA A 526 -8.69 9.32 20.41
C ALA A 526 -7.27 9.21 20.97
N VAL A 527 -7.13 9.26 22.30
CA VAL A 527 -5.84 9.05 22.98
C VAL A 527 -5.37 7.61 22.79
N ARG A 528 -6.27 6.62 22.91
CA ARG A 528 -5.92 5.21 22.67
C ARG A 528 -5.49 4.97 21.21
N GLU A 529 -6.18 5.58 20.24
CA GLU A 529 -5.80 5.48 18.83
C GLU A 529 -4.42 6.09 18.56
N ALA A 530 -4.14 7.28 19.12
CA ALA A 530 -2.84 7.93 19.03
C ALA A 530 -1.72 7.09 19.66
N LEU A 531 -1.96 6.56 20.85
CA LEU A 531 -0.99 5.73 21.57
C LEU A 531 -0.78 4.37 20.92
N LEU A 532 -1.78 3.79 20.24
CA LEU A 532 -1.63 2.51 19.55
C LEU A 532 -0.53 2.56 18.49
N PHE A 533 -0.49 3.63 17.68
CA PHE A 533 0.61 3.78 16.72
C PHE A 533 1.95 3.97 17.44
N ARG A 534 2.00 4.79 18.49
CA ARG A 534 3.22 5.00 19.28
C ARG A 534 3.75 3.72 19.89
N GLN A 535 2.89 2.85 20.40
CA GLN A 535 3.27 1.53 20.90
C GLN A 535 3.87 0.67 19.77
N ARG A 536 3.24 0.64 18.59
CA ARG A 536 3.72 -0.14 17.44
C ARG A 536 5.06 0.36 16.87
N VAL A 537 5.35 1.65 17.01
CA VAL A 537 6.63 2.26 16.64
C VAL A 537 7.84 1.72 17.44
N PHE A 538 7.60 1.10 18.60
CA PHE A 538 8.66 0.41 19.35
C PHE A 538 9.10 -0.91 18.72
N ASN A 539 8.35 -1.48 17.77
CA ASN A 539 8.75 -2.72 17.11
C ASN A 539 9.86 -2.47 16.09
N ARG A 540 11.08 -2.33 16.60
CA ARG A 540 12.31 -2.03 15.85
C ARG A 540 13.25 -3.21 15.91
N VAL A 541 14.17 -3.28 14.94
CA VAL A 541 15.29 -4.23 14.94
C VAL A 541 16.20 -3.96 16.16
N PRO A 542 16.67 -4.99 16.89
CA PRO A 542 16.56 -6.43 16.61
C PRO A 542 15.27 -7.12 17.09
N GLY A 543 14.42 -6.44 17.86
CA GLY A 543 13.15 -6.94 18.36
C GLY A 543 12.58 -6.07 19.48
N LEU A 544 11.42 -6.47 20.01
CA LEU A 544 10.71 -5.74 21.07
C LEU A 544 10.26 -6.70 22.18
N VAL A 545 10.43 -6.29 23.43
CA VAL A 545 9.71 -6.84 24.58
C VAL A 545 8.77 -5.76 25.13
N GLY A 546 7.47 -6.00 25.06
CA GLY A 546 6.46 -5.06 25.53
C GLY A 546 5.65 -5.65 26.68
N ASP A 547 5.47 -4.88 27.75
CA ASP A 547 4.63 -5.27 28.88
C ASP A 547 3.39 -4.40 29.04
N GLY A 548 2.29 -5.03 29.45
CA GLY A 548 1.01 -4.36 29.56
C GLY A 548 -0.13 -5.26 30.02
N ARG A 549 -1.35 -4.90 29.63
CA ARG A 549 -2.55 -5.71 29.89
C ARG A 549 -3.13 -6.31 28.59
N ASP A 550 -2.86 -5.65 27.47
CA ASP A 550 -3.44 -5.90 26.16
C ASP A 550 -2.38 -5.92 25.03
N MET A 551 -1.13 -6.22 25.37
CA MET A 551 0.00 -6.28 24.45
C MET A 551 -0.19 -7.40 23.42
N GLY A 552 -0.53 -8.60 23.85
CA GLY A 552 -0.69 -9.78 23.00
C GLY A 552 -2.06 -9.89 22.35
N SER A 553 -3.06 -9.15 22.85
CA SER A 553 -4.43 -9.18 22.34
C SER A 553 -4.78 -8.02 21.41
N VAL A 554 -4.26 -6.82 21.64
CA VAL A 554 -4.61 -5.60 20.89
C VAL A 554 -3.40 -4.97 20.21
N VAL A 555 -2.31 -4.75 20.93
CA VAL A 555 -1.17 -3.98 20.40
C VAL A 555 -0.39 -4.79 19.35
N PHE A 556 -0.03 -6.02 19.71
CA PHE A 556 0.75 -6.98 18.93
C PHE A 556 0.06 -8.36 18.90
N PRO A 557 -1.10 -8.48 18.22
CA PRO A 557 -1.83 -9.74 18.10
C PRO A 557 -1.05 -10.85 17.40
N HIS A 558 0.00 -10.50 16.65
CA HIS A 558 0.89 -11.42 15.93
C HIS A 558 2.30 -11.49 16.58
N ALA A 559 2.41 -11.21 17.88
CA ALA A 559 3.67 -11.36 18.61
C ALA A 559 4.20 -12.80 18.50
N THR A 560 5.52 -12.93 18.32
CA THR A 560 6.23 -14.22 18.21
C THR A 560 6.07 -15.05 19.49
N LEU A 561 6.06 -14.40 20.64
CA LEU A 561 5.78 -15.02 21.93
C LEU A 561 4.81 -14.15 22.72
N LYS A 562 3.73 -14.77 23.21
CA LYS A 562 2.80 -14.16 24.17
C LYS A 562 2.93 -14.86 25.51
N VAL A 563 3.13 -14.09 26.57
CA VAL A 563 3.23 -14.57 27.94
C VAL A 563 2.16 -13.89 28.78
N PHE A 564 1.39 -14.66 29.53
CA PHE A 564 0.53 -14.14 30.58
C PHE A 564 1.21 -14.36 31.93
N LEU A 565 1.79 -13.29 32.48
CA LEU A 565 2.58 -13.32 33.71
C LEU A 565 1.71 -12.90 34.90
N THR A 566 1.45 -13.86 35.78
CA THR A 566 0.58 -13.68 36.95
C THR A 566 1.29 -14.00 38.27
N ALA A 567 0.64 -13.66 39.38
CA ALA A 567 0.95 -14.14 40.72
C ALA A 567 -0.29 -13.95 41.62
N SER A 568 -0.39 -14.70 42.71
CA SER A 568 -1.49 -14.54 43.68
C SER A 568 -1.62 -13.09 44.16
N ALA A 569 -2.85 -12.64 44.46
CA ALA A 569 -3.09 -11.27 44.90
C ALA A 569 -2.32 -10.96 46.20
N GLU A 570 -2.22 -11.95 47.08
CA GLU A 570 -1.48 -11.92 48.33
C GLU A 570 0.01 -11.71 48.08
N ALA A 571 0.63 -12.50 47.20
CA ALA A 571 2.05 -12.36 46.86
C ALA A 571 2.35 -11.00 46.22
N ARG A 572 1.45 -10.48 45.38
CA ARG A 572 1.58 -9.14 44.78
C ARG A 572 1.45 -8.03 45.80
N ALA A 573 0.51 -8.15 46.74
CA ALA A 573 0.33 -7.19 47.83
C ALA A 573 1.56 -7.17 48.75
N GLU A 574 2.11 -8.33 49.12
CA GLU A 574 3.34 -8.43 49.92
C GLU A 574 4.56 -7.81 49.23
N ARG A 575 4.76 -8.07 47.93
CA ARG A 575 5.84 -7.47 47.14
C ARG A 575 5.71 -5.95 47.09
N ARG A 576 4.50 -5.45 46.85
CA ARG A 576 4.21 -4.01 46.80
C ARG A 576 4.42 -3.35 48.16
N TYR A 577 3.99 -4.01 49.24
CA TYR A 577 4.21 -3.56 50.61
C TYR A 577 5.70 -3.41 50.90
N LYS A 578 6.51 -4.44 50.64
CA LYS A 578 7.98 -4.40 50.81
C LYS A 578 8.62 -3.23 50.04
N GLN A 579 8.23 -3.06 48.78
CA GLN A 579 8.72 -1.97 47.92
C GLN A 579 8.41 -0.57 48.49
N LEU A 580 7.24 -0.37 49.09
CA LEU A 580 6.84 0.92 49.67
C LEU A 580 7.60 1.20 50.98
N ILE A 581 7.73 0.19 51.84
CA ILE A 581 8.48 0.30 53.10
C ILE A 581 9.96 0.59 52.85
N GLU A 582 10.59 -0.10 51.88
CA GLU A 582 12.00 0.14 51.49
C GLU A 582 12.25 1.57 50.98
N LYS A 583 11.23 2.20 50.39
CA LYS A 583 11.28 3.59 49.93
C LYS A 583 10.87 4.63 50.99
N GLY A 584 10.61 4.19 52.22
CA GLY A 584 10.26 5.07 53.34
C GLY A 584 8.81 5.53 53.38
N PHE A 585 7.91 4.88 52.63
CA PHE A 585 6.47 5.17 52.66
C PHE A 585 5.75 4.29 53.67
N SER A 586 4.75 4.83 54.38
CA SER A 586 3.81 4.03 55.17
C SER A 586 2.83 3.31 54.23
N ALA A 587 2.64 2.01 54.43
CA ALA A 587 1.69 1.21 53.66
C ALA A 587 0.93 0.23 54.58
N ASN A 588 -0.28 -0.18 54.17
CA ASN A 588 -1.11 -1.15 54.88
C ASN A 588 -1.37 -2.34 53.94
N LEU A 589 -1.00 -3.55 54.37
CA LEU A 589 -1.06 -4.74 53.52
C LEU A 589 -2.51 -5.16 53.16
N PRO A 590 -3.46 -5.26 54.11
CA PRO A 590 -4.88 -5.43 53.81
C PRO A 590 -5.44 -4.46 52.77
N ASP A 591 -5.14 -3.16 52.90
CA ASP A 591 -5.65 -2.13 51.97
C ASP A 591 -5.07 -2.33 50.57
N LEU A 592 -3.76 -2.61 50.47
CA LEU A 592 -3.08 -2.92 49.19
C LEU A 592 -3.66 -4.18 48.52
N LEU A 593 -3.99 -5.20 49.30
CA LEU A 593 -4.58 -6.43 48.79
C LEU A 593 -5.97 -6.15 48.20
N LEU A 594 -6.81 -5.41 48.93
CA LEU A 594 -8.14 -5.04 48.47
C LEU A 594 -8.07 -4.20 47.20
N ASP A 595 -7.18 -3.21 47.15
CA ASP A 595 -6.98 -2.36 45.98
C ASP A 595 -6.54 -3.15 44.75
N LEU A 596 -5.62 -4.11 44.91
CA LEU A 596 -5.18 -4.97 43.81
C LEU A 596 -6.32 -5.87 43.31
N GLN A 597 -7.09 -6.49 44.21
CA GLN A 597 -8.23 -7.34 43.84
C GLN A 597 -9.31 -6.54 43.10
N GLN A 598 -9.65 -5.35 43.58
CA GLN A 598 -10.62 -4.47 42.91
C GLN A 598 -10.12 -4.01 41.55
N ARG A 599 -8.83 -3.72 41.42
CA ARG A 599 -8.22 -3.33 40.14
C ARG A 599 -8.23 -4.48 39.14
N ASP A 600 -7.92 -5.70 39.56
CA ASP A 600 -7.95 -6.87 38.69
C ASP A 600 -9.37 -7.16 38.20
N ALA A 601 -10.37 -7.11 39.10
CA ALA A 601 -11.78 -7.25 38.73
C ALA A 601 -12.20 -6.20 37.70
N ARG A 602 -11.77 -4.95 37.88
CA ARG A 602 -12.04 -3.84 36.93
C ARG A 602 -11.35 -4.05 35.59
N ASP A 603 -10.09 -4.48 35.58
CA ASP A 603 -9.30 -4.65 34.37
C ASP A 603 -9.75 -5.88 33.56
N SER A 604 -10.11 -6.98 34.22
CA SER A 604 -10.71 -8.15 33.56
C SER A 604 -12.16 -7.92 33.13
N GLY A 605 -12.89 -7.03 33.81
CA GLY A 605 -14.28 -6.68 33.49
C GLY A 605 -14.45 -5.58 32.42
N ARG A 606 -13.37 -5.07 31.80
CA ARG A 606 -13.47 -4.03 30.77
C ARG A 606 -14.18 -4.55 29.52
N SER A 607 -15.03 -3.70 28.93
CA SER A 607 -15.65 -3.99 27.63
C SER A 607 -14.65 -3.96 26.48
N VAL A 608 -13.59 -3.15 26.60
CA VAL A 608 -12.52 -3.00 25.61
C VAL A 608 -11.21 -3.47 26.20
N ALA A 609 -10.54 -4.41 25.51
CA ALA A 609 -9.24 -4.95 25.87
C ALA A 609 -9.16 -5.47 27.33
N PRO A 610 -10.03 -6.42 27.73
CA PRO A 610 -10.02 -6.96 29.09
C PRO A 610 -8.70 -7.69 29.36
N LEU A 611 -8.22 -7.58 30.60
CA LEU A 611 -7.09 -8.37 31.07
C LEU A 611 -7.48 -9.85 31.12
N ARG A 612 -6.93 -10.65 30.22
CA ARG A 612 -7.11 -12.10 30.15
C ARG A 612 -5.89 -12.78 29.53
N GLN A 613 -5.74 -14.07 29.81
CA GLN A 613 -4.80 -14.91 29.08
C GLN A 613 -5.39 -15.22 27.70
N GLU A 614 -4.68 -14.86 26.63
CA GLU A 614 -5.05 -15.28 25.27
C GLU A 614 -4.78 -16.77 25.08
N VAL A 615 -5.52 -17.40 24.16
CA VAL A 615 -5.47 -18.86 23.91
C VAL A 615 -4.07 -19.33 23.53
N ASP A 616 -3.32 -18.48 22.82
CA ASP A 616 -1.95 -18.72 22.37
C ASP A 616 -0.88 -18.18 23.35
N ALA A 617 -1.27 -17.66 24.51
CA ALA A 617 -0.34 -17.14 25.52
C ALA A 617 0.11 -18.23 26.51
N LYS A 618 1.42 -18.32 26.74
CA LYS A 618 2.01 -19.18 27.78
C LYS A 618 1.79 -18.57 29.16
N LEU A 619 1.23 -19.34 30.10
CA LEU A 619 1.02 -18.90 31.48
C LEU A 619 2.32 -19.01 32.28
N LEU A 620 2.75 -17.90 32.90
CA LEU A 620 3.85 -17.86 33.85
C LEU A 620 3.36 -17.39 35.21
N ASP A 621 3.14 -18.33 36.13
CA ASP A 621 2.83 -18.02 37.53
C ASP A 621 4.13 -17.77 38.31
N THR A 622 4.34 -16.52 38.71
CA THR A 622 5.54 -16.10 39.44
C THR A 622 5.37 -16.15 40.95
N THR A 623 4.26 -16.67 41.49
CA THR A 623 3.97 -16.65 42.94
C THR A 623 5.13 -17.17 43.79
N ALA A 624 5.71 -18.31 43.39
CA ALA A 624 6.84 -18.95 44.07
C ALA A 624 8.19 -18.77 43.34
N LEU A 625 8.23 -17.99 42.26
CA LEU A 625 9.44 -17.80 41.46
C LEU A 625 10.18 -16.52 41.85
N THR A 626 11.50 -16.61 41.82
CA THR A 626 12.38 -15.44 41.79
C THR A 626 12.27 -14.71 40.43
N ILE A 627 12.71 -13.45 40.39
CA ILE A 627 12.75 -12.68 39.14
C ILE A 627 13.67 -13.37 38.12
N GLU A 628 14.80 -13.92 38.55
CA GLU A 628 15.75 -14.61 37.67
C GLU A 628 15.15 -15.87 37.04
N GLU A 629 14.45 -16.69 37.81
CA GLU A 629 13.75 -17.87 37.29
C GLU A 629 12.66 -17.47 36.27
N ALA A 630 11.90 -16.43 36.56
CA ALA A 630 10.89 -15.92 35.63
C ALA A 630 11.51 -15.40 34.32
N VAL A 631 12.61 -14.64 34.40
CA VAL A 631 13.37 -14.15 33.23
C VAL A 631 13.91 -15.32 32.41
N ASN A 632 14.57 -16.29 33.06
CA ASN A 632 15.12 -17.47 32.40
C ASN A 632 14.04 -18.29 31.68
N GLN A 633 12.85 -18.41 32.27
CA GLN A 633 11.73 -19.11 31.65
C GLN A 633 11.22 -18.41 30.38
N VAL A 634 11.11 -17.07 30.40
CA VAL A 634 10.71 -16.30 29.21
C VAL A 634 11.79 -16.40 28.12
N LEU A 635 13.07 -16.33 28.47
CA LEU A 635 14.19 -16.49 27.54
C LEU A 635 14.23 -17.89 26.92
N LEU A 636 13.90 -18.93 27.70
CA LEU A 636 13.76 -20.29 27.17
C LEU A 636 12.65 -20.36 26.12
N TRP A 637 11.45 -19.87 26.46
CA TRP A 637 10.33 -19.85 25.52
C TRP A 637 10.59 -18.98 24.29
N SER A 638 11.33 -17.88 24.42
CA SER A 638 11.71 -17.04 23.28
C SER A 638 12.61 -17.77 22.31
N ARG A 639 13.53 -18.61 22.80
CA ARG A 639 14.39 -19.45 21.96
C ARG A 639 13.60 -20.54 21.26
N GLU A 640 12.67 -21.18 21.95
CA GLU A 640 11.76 -22.17 21.35
C GLU A 640 10.89 -21.58 20.25
N ALA A 641 10.40 -20.34 20.42
CA ALA A 641 9.56 -19.67 19.44
C ALA A 641 10.33 -19.09 18.23
N SER A 642 11.66 -19.07 18.29
CA SER A 642 12.53 -18.56 17.22
C SER A 642 13.09 -19.66 16.32
N LEU A 643 12.89 -20.93 16.69
CA LEU A 643 13.21 -22.15 15.91
C LEU A 643 12.03 -22.50 15.00
#